data_AF-A0A512L4I4-F1
#
_entry.id   AF-A0A512L4I4-F1
#
_cell.length_a   1.000
_cell.length_b   1.000
_cell.length_c   1.000
_cell.angle_alpha   90.00
_cell.angle_beta   90.00
_cell.angle_gamma   90.00
#
_symmetry.space_group_name_H-M   'P 1'
#
loop_
_entity.id
_entity.type
_entity.pdbx_description
1 polymer ?
#
loop_
_entity_poly.entity_id
_entity_poly.type
_entity_poly.pdbx_seq_one_letter_code
_entity_poly.pdbx_strand_id
1 'polypeptide(L)'
;MLDKMKIWFTDRVAKCDRVELEQSLIRLGIGLAILVYLLYRYLTHTTLSHNDIVAFSILSVFLFLTLVLIGSILYSSKPSVVRRLAGAWVDQGGTTLFMAFTGEVGVMVVGVYLWVIFGNGFRFGRKYLIHAQVLSIVGFAITTQVNPYWDEHEAISYSVMLMLLALPIYVSALIRRMNEARQKAEEANAAKTRFVANMSHEIRTPLSGIIGISTLLKATPLNSEQQDLLGTLNSSSRLLVSLLNNVLDFAKIEDGKLAIEHTDFSVNSLLEETVKIFRSQAEAKSIRLDTHIAAAAGTLRGDPHRLQQVLANLVGNAVKFTERGSVTLSLSILGENEHHRNMRFEVADTGVGIPTSAQGKIFESFTQADISTTRRFGGSGLGLTITRHLVEAMGGRLSFESAEGLGSRFWFDLPLEKAVQAQPGSAEIVPLPATRDAGLENTLRILVCEDDATNQKILLRLLELAGHHVSLSANGEELLDQLEQSSFDLVIADLNMAGLSGTDALKLYRFTRADDTRTRFILFTADATLSARQAAKEAGFDAFLSKPVDASTLFGTIANLLGMPSASAEHWLNTVMGGSRSSPPASAETRAVLDAATLRELEILGAGDALFVQRLLRNYLRDSGELLDRIEHAVQQKQYGALRDHCHALKGNSLSIGARGVFGRAETIDRAGPGELRFRGSAMVGLLRTDYAAARAAIEDYLSRRQTAAR
;
A
#
# COMPACT_ATOMS: atom_id res chain seq x y z
N MET A 1 17.00 35.24 34.80
CA MET A 1 17.72 34.08 35.37
C MET A 1 16.78 32.91 35.59
N LEU A 2 15.63 33.11 36.25
CA LEU A 2 14.58 32.10 36.45
C LEU A 2 14.07 31.47 35.13
N ASP A 3 13.83 32.25 34.07
CA ASP A 3 13.37 31.69 32.79
C ASP A 3 14.42 30.84 32.07
N LYS A 4 15.70 31.23 32.13
CA LYS A 4 16.80 30.40 31.60
C LYS A 4 16.95 29.09 32.37
N MET A 5 16.73 29.13 33.69
CA MET A 5 16.70 27.94 34.54
C MET A 5 15.51 27.04 34.24
N LYS A 6 14.33 27.62 34.01
CA LYS A 6 13.11 26.90 33.65
C LYS A 6 13.27 26.17 32.31
N ILE A 7 13.77 26.87 31.29
CA ILE A 7 14.04 26.31 29.95
C ILE A 7 15.06 25.17 30.05
N TRP A 8 16.17 25.38 30.75
CA TRP A 8 17.19 24.36 30.98
C TRP A 8 16.64 23.12 31.68
N PHE A 9 15.78 23.31 32.69
CA PHE A 9 15.15 22.22 33.41
C PHE A 9 14.18 21.42 32.53
N THR A 10 13.31 22.10 31.78
CA THR A 10 12.39 21.44 30.83
C THR A 10 13.12 20.66 29.74
N ASP A 11 14.21 21.20 29.18
CA ASP A 11 15.01 20.52 28.16
C ASP A 11 15.71 19.26 28.73
N ARG A 12 16.20 19.34 29.97
CA ARG A 12 16.84 18.20 30.63
C ARG A 12 15.87 17.12 31.08
N VAL A 13 14.70 17.49 31.59
CA VAL A 13 13.64 16.54 31.91
C VAL A 13 13.16 15.78 30.67
N ALA A 14 13.10 16.44 29.51
CA ALA A 14 12.75 15.78 28.24
C ALA A 14 13.80 14.74 27.78
N LYS A 15 15.07 14.92 28.17
CA LYS A 15 16.22 14.10 27.72
C LYS A 15 16.68 13.04 28.73
N CYS A 16 16.19 13.07 29.97
CA CYS A 16 16.61 12.14 31.02
C CYS A 16 15.73 10.87 31.05
N ASP A 17 16.22 9.83 31.75
CA ASP A 17 15.43 8.61 31.99
C ASP A 17 14.24 8.93 32.90
N ARG A 18 13.04 8.90 32.32
CA ARG A 18 11.78 9.22 33.00
C ARG A 18 11.53 8.34 34.22
N VAL A 19 11.94 7.06 34.18
CA VAL A 19 11.67 6.10 35.25
C VAL A 19 12.59 6.37 36.46
N GLU A 20 13.86 6.72 36.21
CA GLU A 20 14.80 7.10 37.28
C GLU A 20 14.40 8.44 37.93
N LEU A 21 13.93 9.39 37.11
CA LEU A 21 13.44 10.68 37.60
C LEU A 21 12.17 10.50 38.45
N GLU A 22 11.18 9.72 37.97
CA GLU A 22 9.96 9.43 38.72
C GLU A 22 10.27 8.80 40.08
N GLN A 23 11.16 7.80 40.13
CA GLN A 23 11.59 7.18 41.38
C GLN A 23 12.22 8.19 42.34
N SER A 24 13.05 9.10 41.82
CA SER A 24 13.74 10.10 42.65
C SER A 24 12.81 11.21 43.15
N LEU A 25 11.77 11.55 42.37
CA LEU A 25 10.70 12.45 42.81
C LEU A 25 9.83 11.81 43.90
N ILE A 26 9.49 10.52 43.76
CA ILE A 26 8.77 9.76 44.78
C ILE A 26 9.60 9.69 46.07
N ARG A 27 10.91 9.42 45.96
CA ARG A 27 11.85 9.46 47.09
C ARG A 27 11.80 10.80 47.84
N LEU A 28 11.88 11.90 47.09
CA LEU A 28 11.79 13.25 47.65
C LEU A 28 10.43 13.48 48.35
N GLY A 29 9.33 13.06 47.72
CA GLY A 29 7.99 13.16 48.29
C GLY A 29 7.82 12.41 49.61
N ILE A 30 8.29 11.15 49.69
CA ILE A 30 8.27 10.35 50.92
C ILE A 30 9.12 11.01 52.00
N GLY A 31 10.34 11.45 51.67
CA GLY A 31 11.22 12.15 52.62
C GLY A 31 10.60 13.45 53.17
N LEU A 32 9.95 14.24 52.30
CA LEU A 32 9.26 15.46 52.71
C LEU A 32 8.03 15.17 53.58
N ALA A 33 7.26 14.11 53.28
CA ALA A 33 6.13 13.71 54.11
C ALA A 33 6.58 13.32 55.54
N ILE A 34 7.68 12.57 55.65
CA ILE A 34 8.29 12.25 56.95
C ILE A 34 8.78 13.53 57.65
N LEU A 35 9.37 14.48 56.92
CA LEU A 35 9.84 15.75 57.48
C LEU A 35 8.69 16.58 58.06
N VAL A 36 7.57 16.67 57.32
CA VAL A 36 6.37 17.37 57.77
C VAL A 36 5.81 16.73 59.04
N TYR A 37 5.79 15.40 59.12
CA TYR A 37 5.35 14.69 60.32
C TYR A 37 6.26 14.98 61.53
N LEU A 38 7.59 14.92 61.36
CA LEU A 38 8.53 15.25 62.44
C LEU A 38 8.40 16.72 62.87
N LEU A 39 8.19 17.64 61.93
CA LEU A 39 7.95 19.06 62.21
C LEU A 39 6.64 19.29 62.97
N TYR A 40 5.56 18.61 62.56
CA TYR A 40 4.29 18.64 63.28
C TYR A 40 4.47 18.17 64.73
N ARG A 41 5.17 17.06 64.94
CA ARG A 41 5.47 16.54 66.27
C ARG A 41 6.32 17.49 67.12
N TYR A 42 7.28 18.17 66.50
CA TYR A 42 8.07 19.22 67.15
C TYR A 42 7.20 20.42 67.58
N LEU A 43 6.24 20.81 66.76
CA LEU A 43 5.34 21.93 67.07
C LEU A 43 4.33 21.58 68.17
N THR A 44 3.94 20.30 68.31
CA THR A 44 2.97 19.85 69.32
C THR A 44 3.60 19.46 70.66
N HIS A 45 4.83 18.94 70.66
CA HIS A 45 5.57 18.62 71.90
C HIS A 45 6.69 19.64 72.12
N THR A 46 6.58 20.45 73.18
CA THR A 46 7.50 21.56 73.49
C THR A 46 8.93 21.15 73.86
N THR A 47 9.25 19.85 73.93
CA THR A 47 10.60 19.32 74.17
C THR A 47 10.97 18.28 73.10
N LEU A 48 12.11 18.48 72.45
CA LEU A 48 12.69 17.50 71.51
C LEU A 48 13.34 16.35 72.29
N SER A 49 12.95 15.12 71.99
CA SER A 49 13.70 13.95 72.48
C SER A 49 15.01 13.79 71.71
N HIS A 50 15.99 13.09 72.28
CA HIS A 50 17.22 12.75 71.57
C HIS A 50 16.94 12.00 70.25
N ASN A 51 15.93 11.12 70.24
CA ASN A 51 15.53 10.35 69.08
C ASN A 51 14.96 11.24 67.96
N ASP A 52 14.26 12.33 68.30
CA ASP A 52 13.74 13.27 67.30
C ASP A 52 14.88 14.03 66.62
N ILE A 53 15.90 14.45 67.36
CA ILE A 53 17.09 15.13 66.82
C ILE A 53 17.85 14.20 65.86
N VAL A 54 18.00 12.93 66.24
CA VAL A 54 18.62 11.91 65.39
C VAL A 54 17.77 11.66 64.13
N ALA A 55 16.44 11.60 64.26
CA ALA A 55 15.51 11.46 63.13
C ALA A 55 15.66 12.61 62.12
N PHE A 56 15.69 13.86 62.59
CA PHE A 56 15.92 15.04 61.73
C PHE A 56 17.28 14.99 61.04
N SER A 57 18.32 14.54 61.74
CA SER A 57 19.68 14.44 61.20
C SER A 57 19.77 13.40 60.06
N ILE A 58 19.24 12.20 60.29
CA ILE A 58 19.20 11.12 59.27
C ILE A 58 18.38 11.57 58.06
N LEU A 59 17.22 12.18 58.28
CA LEU A 59 16.34 12.64 57.21
C LEU A 59 16.98 13.77 56.39
N SER A 60 17.72 14.67 57.02
CA SER A 60 18.45 15.74 56.33
C SER A 60 19.52 15.18 55.39
N VAL A 61 20.27 14.18 55.85
CA VAL A 61 21.26 13.46 55.01
C VAL A 61 20.56 12.73 53.87
N PHE A 62 19.44 12.06 54.14
CA PHE A 62 18.65 11.36 53.12
C PHE A 62 18.13 12.31 52.02
N LEU A 63 17.57 13.46 52.40
CA LEU A 63 17.09 14.48 51.47
C LEU A 63 18.24 15.07 50.66
N PHE A 64 19.40 15.33 51.30
CA PHE A 64 20.59 15.79 50.60
C PHE A 64 21.06 14.79 49.54
N LEU A 65 21.21 13.50 49.90
CA LEU A 65 21.59 12.44 48.97
C LEU A 65 20.57 12.27 47.84
N THR A 66 19.28 12.47 48.13
CA THR A 66 18.21 12.47 47.13
C THR A 66 18.38 13.60 46.12
N LEU A 67 18.69 14.81 46.57
CA LEU A 67 18.95 15.95 45.69
C LEU A 67 20.21 15.73 44.83
N VAL A 68 21.26 15.13 45.39
CA VAL A 68 22.47 14.74 44.64
C VAL A 68 22.14 13.73 43.53
N LEU A 69 21.31 12.72 43.82
CA LEU A 69 20.87 11.75 42.80
C LEU A 69 20.00 12.40 41.71
N ILE A 70 19.08 13.29 42.07
CA ILE A 70 18.27 14.05 41.09
C ILE A 70 19.20 14.89 40.20
N GLY A 71 20.17 15.59 40.79
CA GLY A 71 21.18 16.35 40.03
C GLY A 71 21.97 15.48 39.06
N SER A 72 22.37 14.28 39.48
CA SER A 72 23.07 13.30 38.64
C SER A 72 22.22 12.80 37.46
N ILE A 73 20.92 12.55 37.68
CA ILE A 73 19.98 12.12 36.64
C ILE A 73 19.73 13.24 35.62
N LEU A 74 19.55 14.48 36.09
CA LEU A 74 19.36 15.62 35.20
C LEU A 74 20.61 15.95 34.37
N TYR A 75 21.80 15.61 34.88
CA TYR A 75 23.06 15.81 34.18
C TYR A 75 23.31 14.78 33.07
N SER A 76 22.88 13.53 33.25
CA SER A 76 23.18 12.41 32.34
C SER A 76 21.92 11.87 31.64
N SER A 77 21.91 11.88 30.30
CA SER A 77 20.77 11.43 29.49
C SER A 77 20.64 9.91 29.32
N LYS A 78 21.59 9.12 29.83
CA LYS A 78 21.60 7.66 29.65
C LYS A 78 21.18 6.93 30.92
N PRO A 79 20.40 5.83 30.82
CA PRO A 79 20.09 4.98 31.97
C PRO A 79 21.36 4.42 32.61
N SER A 80 21.40 4.34 33.94
CA SER A 80 22.59 3.86 34.66
C SER A 80 22.23 2.87 35.75
N VAL A 81 22.73 1.64 35.61
CA VAL A 81 22.60 0.59 36.63
C VAL A 81 23.18 1.06 37.97
N VAL A 82 24.32 1.77 37.93
CA VAL A 82 25.00 2.26 39.14
C VAL A 82 24.13 3.27 39.89
N ARG A 83 23.48 4.22 39.18
CA ARG A 83 22.59 5.19 39.83
C ARG A 83 21.35 4.54 40.42
N ARG A 84 20.77 3.55 39.73
CA ARG A 84 19.61 2.79 40.22
C ARG A 84 19.96 2.03 41.50
N LEU A 85 21.10 1.34 41.51
CA LEU A 85 21.60 0.66 42.71
C LEU A 85 21.92 1.66 43.82
N ALA A 86 22.65 2.74 43.55
CA ALA A 86 22.93 3.77 44.54
C ALA A 86 21.65 4.35 45.16
N GLY A 87 20.63 4.60 44.35
CA GLY A 87 19.31 5.00 44.82
C GLY A 87 18.66 3.98 45.75
N ALA A 88 18.68 2.68 45.38
CA ALA A 88 18.17 1.62 46.24
C ALA A 88 18.92 1.52 47.57
N TRP A 89 20.24 1.73 47.58
CA TRP A 89 21.05 1.76 48.80
C TRP A 89 20.73 2.99 49.67
N VAL A 90 20.51 4.17 49.08
CA VAL A 90 20.07 5.37 49.81
C VAL A 90 18.69 5.16 50.44
N ASP A 91 17.75 4.61 49.67
CA ASP A 91 16.39 4.31 50.14
C ASP A 91 16.43 3.32 51.32
N GLN A 92 17.04 2.17 51.07
CA GLN A 92 17.02 1.06 52.00
C GLN A 92 17.89 1.30 53.23
N GLY A 93 19.07 1.89 53.04
CA GLY A 93 19.98 2.28 54.12
C GLY A 93 19.41 3.43 54.95
N GLY A 94 18.80 4.43 54.31
CA GLY A 94 18.12 5.52 54.99
C GLY A 94 16.99 5.04 55.89
N THR A 95 16.12 4.17 55.37
CA THR A 95 15.03 3.54 56.17
C THR A 95 15.59 2.67 57.30
N THR A 96 16.64 1.88 57.04
CA THR A 96 17.31 1.03 58.06
C THR A 96 17.85 1.86 59.22
N LEU A 97 18.65 2.89 58.91
CA LEU A 97 19.27 3.77 59.90
C LEU A 97 18.21 4.52 60.70
N PHE A 98 17.16 5.01 60.02
CA PHE A 98 16.05 5.67 60.68
C PHE A 98 15.44 4.74 61.75
N MET A 99 15.03 3.52 61.39
CA MET A 99 14.45 2.59 62.36
C MET A 99 15.41 2.15 63.46
N ALA A 100 16.70 1.99 63.14
CA ALA A 100 17.71 1.57 64.10
C ALA A 100 17.94 2.62 65.20
N PHE A 101 17.71 3.90 64.94
CA PHE A 101 18.04 4.97 65.89
C PHE A 101 16.86 5.77 66.43
N THR A 102 15.63 5.57 65.91
CA THR A 102 14.48 6.38 66.32
C THR A 102 13.45 5.66 67.21
N GLY A 103 13.65 4.38 67.53
CA GLY A 103 12.73 3.62 68.41
C GLY A 103 11.31 3.50 67.82
N GLU A 104 10.28 3.76 68.62
CA GLU A 104 8.86 3.70 68.23
C GLU A 104 8.54 4.51 66.95
N VAL A 105 9.20 5.65 66.76
CA VAL A 105 9.04 6.51 65.59
C VAL A 105 9.43 5.79 64.29
N GLY A 106 10.32 4.81 64.39
CA GLY A 106 10.75 3.99 63.26
C GLY A 106 9.65 3.13 62.67
N VAL A 107 8.62 2.77 63.45
CA VAL A 107 7.52 1.90 62.98
C VAL A 107 6.81 2.50 61.76
N MET A 108 6.70 3.83 61.68
CA MET A 108 6.03 4.49 60.56
C MET A 108 6.69 4.24 59.19
N VAL A 109 8.01 3.95 59.17
CA VAL A 109 8.76 3.73 57.93
C VAL A 109 8.87 2.25 57.54
N VAL A 110 8.28 1.33 58.29
CA VAL A 110 8.23 -0.11 57.92
C VAL A 110 7.56 -0.30 56.55
N GLY A 111 6.46 0.42 56.30
CA GLY A 111 5.79 0.40 55.00
C GLY A 111 6.68 0.88 53.85
N VAL A 112 7.66 1.75 54.14
CA VAL A 112 8.61 2.27 53.15
C VAL A 112 9.52 1.15 52.63
N TYR A 113 9.91 0.17 53.46
CA TYR A 113 10.67 -0.99 52.96
C TYR A 113 9.94 -1.72 51.84
N LEU A 114 8.69 -2.12 52.07
CA LEU A 114 7.91 -2.82 51.06
C LEU A 114 7.67 -1.95 49.82
N TRP A 115 7.37 -0.66 50.03
CA TRP A 115 7.19 0.28 48.94
C TRP A 115 8.44 0.39 48.06
N VAL A 116 9.62 0.47 48.67
CA VAL A 116 10.91 0.55 47.96
C VAL A 116 11.20 -0.77 47.24
N ILE A 117 10.97 -1.93 47.87
CA ILE A 117 11.16 -3.24 47.25
C ILE A 117 10.27 -3.40 46.01
N PHE A 118 8.97 -3.13 46.15
CA PHE A 118 8.01 -3.25 45.04
C PHE A 118 8.25 -2.21 43.96
N GLY A 119 8.56 -0.97 44.34
CA GLY A 119 8.89 0.10 43.41
C GLY A 119 10.09 -0.27 42.53
N ASN A 120 11.15 -0.82 43.12
CA ASN A 120 12.31 -1.32 42.36
C ASN A 120 11.93 -2.49 41.44
N GLY A 121 11.04 -3.38 41.90
CA GLY A 121 10.58 -4.52 41.11
C GLY A 121 9.74 -4.17 39.91
N PHE A 122 8.73 -3.31 40.07
CA PHE A 122 7.84 -2.92 38.98
C PHE A 122 8.53 -2.00 37.97
N ARG A 123 9.43 -1.10 38.43
CA ARG A 123 10.11 -0.15 37.54
C ARG A 123 11.32 -0.72 36.82
N PHE A 124 12.15 -1.48 37.55
CA PHE A 124 13.45 -1.94 37.03
C PHE A 124 13.53 -3.45 36.83
N GLY A 125 12.55 -4.19 37.33
CA GLY A 125 12.39 -5.63 37.11
C GLY A 125 12.84 -6.50 38.27
N ARG A 126 12.67 -7.81 38.09
CA ARG A 126 12.84 -8.84 39.14
C ARG A 126 14.19 -8.81 39.85
N LYS A 127 15.28 -8.53 39.13
CA LYS A 127 16.64 -8.49 39.72
C LYS A 127 16.78 -7.38 40.76
N TYR A 128 16.17 -6.22 40.51
CA TYR A 128 16.20 -5.08 41.43
C TYR A 128 15.27 -5.30 42.63
N LEU A 129 14.13 -5.98 42.43
CA LEU A 129 13.26 -6.42 43.53
C LEU A 129 14.04 -7.30 44.51
N ILE A 130 14.71 -8.34 44.01
CA ILE A 130 15.46 -9.29 44.85
C ILE A 130 16.61 -8.57 45.56
N HIS A 131 17.35 -7.71 44.86
CA HIS A 131 18.42 -6.92 45.46
C HIS A 131 17.89 -6.04 46.61
N ALA A 132 16.80 -5.30 46.39
CA ALA A 132 16.18 -4.48 47.42
C ALA A 132 15.69 -5.33 48.60
N GLN A 133 15.04 -6.47 48.32
CA GLN A 133 14.58 -7.40 49.34
C GLN A 133 15.71 -7.90 50.24
N VAL A 134 16.83 -8.34 49.66
CA VAL A 134 18.00 -8.81 50.43
C VAL A 134 18.52 -7.69 51.32
N LEU A 135 18.66 -6.49 50.78
CA LEU A 135 19.12 -5.33 51.53
C LEU A 135 18.13 -4.96 52.65
N SER A 136 16.82 -5.18 52.47
CA SER A 136 15.82 -5.00 53.52
C SER A 136 15.84 -6.03 54.62
N ILE A 137 16.02 -7.30 54.28
CA ILE A 137 16.12 -8.36 55.27
C ILE A 137 17.37 -8.15 56.13
N VAL A 138 18.51 -7.87 55.50
CA VAL A 138 19.76 -7.58 56.22
C VAL A 138 19.64 -6.30 57.05
N GLY A 139 19.11 -5.23 56.48
CA GLY A 139 18.92 -3.96 57.19
C GLY A 139 18.02 -4.12 58.41
N PHE A 140 16.87 -4.79 58.27
CA PHE A 140 15.96 -5.01 59.38
C PHE A 140 16.54 -5.92 60.46
N ALA A 141 17.30 -6.95 60.09
CA ALA A 141 18.00 -7.81 61.06
C ALA A 141 19.06 -7.04 61.87
N ILE A 142 19.66 -6.00 61.29
CA ILE A 142 20.53 -5.06 62.02
C ILE A 142 19.69 -4.17 62.95
N THR A 143 18.57 -3.63 62.46
CA THR A 143 17.65 -2.81 63.27
C THR A 143 17.20 -3.52 64.54
N THR A 144 16.84 -4.81 64.48
CA THR A 144 16.40 -5.59 65.64
C THR A 144 17.50 -5.81 66.68
N GLN A 145 18.78 -5.81 66.27
CA GLN A 145 19.92 -5.98 67.18
C GLN A 145 20.40 -4.65 67.78
N VAL A 146 20.24 -3.54 67.06
CA VAL A 146 20.76 -2.23 67.46
C VAL A 146 19.80 -1.49 68.39
N ASN A 147 18.49 -1.66 68.20
CA ASN A 147 17.49 -0.87 68.90
C ASN A 147 16.63 -1.73 69.85
N PRO A 148 16.66 -1.47 71.17
CA PRO A 148 15.92 -2.25 72.16
C PRO A 148 14.42 -2.32 71.91
N TYR A 149 13.80 -1.30 71.30
CA TYR A 149 12.37 -1.28 71.01
C TYR A 149 11.93 -2.51 70.20
N TRP A 150 12.73 -2.90 69.20
CA TRP A 150 12.41 -4.00 68.30
C TRP A 150 12.67 -5.37 68.92
N ASP A 151 13.60 -5.44 69.87
CA ASP A 151 13.87 -6.63 70.68
C ASP A 151 12.72 -6.86 71.70
N GLU A 152 12.28 -5.80 72.36
CA GLU A 152 11.14 -5.84 73.31
C GLU A 152 9.80 -6.19 72.65
N HIS A 153 9.65 -5.92 71.35
CA HIS A 153 8.42 -6.16 70.57
C HIS A 153 8.59 -7.30 69.54
N GLU A 154 9.01 -8.48 70.01
CA GLU A 154 9.30 -9.65 69.16
C GLU A 154 8.20 -9.97 68.13
N ALA A 155 6.92 -9.89 68.51
CA ALA A 155 5.80 -10.20 67.62
C ALA A 155 5.75 -9.26 66.39
N ILE A 156 6.04 -7.96 66.58
CA ILE A 156 6.10 -6.99 65.48
C ILE A 156 7.32 -7.29 64.61
N SER A 157 8.47 -7.54 65.22
CA SER A 157 9.72 -7.86 64.53
C SER A 157 9.60 -9.12 63.65
N TYR A 158 9.06 -10.22 64.19
CA TYR A 158 8.83 -11.43 63.40
C TYR A 158 7.80 -11.22 62.28
N SER A 159 6.74 -10.45 62.53
CA SER A 159 5.73 -10.15 61.52
C SER A 159 6.31 -9.34 60.35
N VAL A 160 7.12 -8.31 60.64
CA VAL A 160 7.80 -7.50 59.62
C VAL A 160 8.81 -8.35 58.85
N MET A 161 9.63 -9.16 59.54
CA MET A 161 10.60 -10.04 58.89
C MET A 161 9.91 -11.04 57.94
N LEU A 162 8.83 -11.69 58.40
CA LEU A 162 8.03 -12.58 57.58
C LEU A 162 7.44 -11.86 56.36
N MET A 163 6.94 -10.64 56.54
CA MET A 163 6.37 -9.83 55.47
C MET A 163 7.41 -9.43 54.41
N LEU A 164 8.63 -9.05 54.84
CA LEU A 164 9.77 -8.76 53.95
C LEU A 164 10.26 -10.00 53.19
N LEU A 165 10.05 -11.21 53.74
CA LEU A 165 10.36 -12.44 53.05
C LEU A 165 9.25 -12.85 52.07
N ALA A 166 8.01 -12.95 52.55
CA ALA A 166 6.90 -13.57 51.83
C ALA A 166 6.34 -12.68 50.69
N LEU A 167 6.07 -11.40 50.94
CA LEU A 167 5.41 -10.54 49.96
C LEU A 167 6.25 -10.31 48.71
N PRO A 168 7.56 -10.00 48.79
CA PRO A 168 8.36 -9.80 47.59
C PRO A 168 8.54 -11.09 46.77
N ILE A 169 8.57 -12.26 47.41
CA ILE A 169 8.59 -13.55 46.69
C ILE A 169 7.30 -13.71 45.87
N TYR A 170 6.14 -13.42 46.47
CA TYR A 170 4.85 -13.46 45.78
C TYR A 170 4.81 -12.46 44.60
N VAL A 171 5.20 -11.20 44.83
CA VAL A 171 5.24 -10.17 43.79
C VAL A 171 6.24 -10.52 42.68
N SER A 172 7.39 -11.10 43.01
CA SER A 172 8.39 -11.60 42.05
C SER A 172 7.80 -12.67 41.13
N ALA A 173 7.00 -13.59 41.68
CA ALA A 173 6.29 -14.60 40.89
C ALA A 173 5.22 -13.96 39.99
N LEU A 174 4.49 -12.95 40.47
CA LEU A 174 3.50 -12.22 39.68
C LEU A 174 4.13 -11.47 38.50
N ILE A 175 5.23 -10.72 38.75
CA ILE A 175 6.00 -10.03 37.71
C ILE A 175 6.49 -11.02 36.65
N ARG A 176 6.97 -12.20 37.07
CA ARG A 176 7.42 -13.26 36.15
C ARG A 176 6.26 -13.73 35.25
N ARG A 177 5.12 -14.10 35.83
CA ARG A 177 3.95 -14.58 35.09
C ARG A 177 3.41 -13.54 34.10
N MET A 178 3.37 -12.27 34.52
CA MET A 178 2.93 -11.17 33.67
C MET A 178 3.88 -10.98 32.48
N ASN A 179 5.19 -10.98 32.71
CA ASN A 179 6.18 -10.85 31.63
C ASN A 179 6.15 -12.04 30.67
N GLU A 180 6.01 -13.27 31.18
CA GLU A 180 5.87 -14.48 30.36
C GLU A 180 4.59 -14.42 29.49
N ALA A 181 3.46 -14.00 30.07
CA ALA A 181 2.21 -13.83 29.32
C ALA A 181 2.33 -12.75 28.24
N ARG A 182 2.98 -11.62 28.55
CA ARG A 182 3.23 -10.54 27.60
C ARG A 182 4.11 -10.99 26.44
N GLN A 183 5.21 -11.70 26.75
CA GLN A 183 6.12 -12.22 25.74
C GLN A 183 5.44 -13.24 24.83
N LYS A 184 4.63 -14.16 25.38
CA LYS A 184 3.86 -15.11 24.57
C LYS A 184 2.87 -14.40 23.63
N ALA A 185 2.22 -13.34 24.10
CA ALA A 185 1.31 -12.54 23.27
C ALA A 185 2.06 -11.82 22.15
N GLU A 186 3.22 -11.22 22.44
CA GLU A 186 4.09 -10.56 21.46
C GLU A 186 4.62 -11.56 20.41
N GLU A 187 5.08 -12.74 20.83
CA GLU A 187 5.54 -13.80 19.95
C GLU A 187 4.43 -14.33 19.04
N ALA A 188 3.23 -14.54 19.58
CA ALA A 188 2.07 -14.96 18.81
C ALA A 188 1.68 -13.91 17.75
N ASN A 189 1.70 -12.62 18.11
CA ASN A 189 1.39 -11.55 17.17
C ASN A 189 2.46 -11.46 16.06
N ALA A 190 3.74 -11.53 16.43
CA ALA A 190 4.83 -11.52 15.46
C ALA A 190 4.81 -12.73 14.51
N ALA A 191 4.34 -13.89 14.99
CA ALA A 191 4.14 -15.09 14.15
C ALA A 191 2.95 -14.90 13.20
N LYS A 192 1.83 -14.33 13.66
CA LYS A 192 0.67 -13.97 12.83
C LYS A 192 1.09 -13.05 11.67
N THR A 193 1.84 -11.99 11.95
CA THR A 193 2.31 -11.05 10.91
C THR A 193 3.24 -11.72 9.90
N ARG A 194 4.20 -12.54 10.38
CA ARG A 194 5.11 -13.29 9.50
C ARG A 194 4.37 -14.29 8.61
N PHE A 195 3.35 -14.96 9.15
CA PHE A 195 2.52 -15.88 8.38
C PHE A 195 1.79 -15.15 7.25
N VAL A 196 1.15 -14.01 7.54
CA VAL A 196 0.45 -13.21 6.53
C VAL A 196 1.42 -12.67 5.46
N ALA A 197 2.62 -12.23 5.86
CA ALA A 197 3.66 -11.76 4.95
C ALA A 197 4.13 -12.87 4.00
N ASN A 198 4.48 -14.05 4.54
CA ASN A 198 4.94 -15.19 3.73
C ASN A 198 3.83 -15.70 2.81
N MET A 199 2.61 -15.85 3.31
CA MET A 199 1.46 -16.26 2.50
C MET A 199 1.19 -15.27 1.37
N SER A 200 1.39 -13.96 1.60
CA SER A 200 1.24 -13.00 0.51
C SER A 200 2.25 -13.20 -0.61
N HIS A 201 3.52 -13.45 -0.27
CA HIS A 201 4.52 -13.76 -1.30
C HIS A 201 4.19 -15.07 -2.04
N GLU A 202 3.79 -16.12 -1.32
CA GLU A 202 3.42 -17.41 -1.92
C GLU A 202 2.16 -17.35 -2.79
N ILE A 203 1.20 -16.47 -2.47
CA ILE A 203 0.00 -16.25 -3.30
C ILE A 203 0.31 -15.32 -4.48
N ARG A 204 1.22 -14.35 -4.31
CA ARG A 204 1.56 -13.35 -5.35
C ARG A 204 2.24 -13.98 -6.55
N THR A 205 3.17 -14.92 -6.35
CA THR A 205 3.92 -15.56 -7.45
C THR A 205 3.00 -16.29 -8.45
N PRO A 206 2.14 -17.25 -8.05
CA PRO A 206 1.23 -17.91 -8.99
C PRO A 206 0.22 -16.93 -9.59
N LEU A 207 -0.24 -15.94 -8.83
CA LEU A 207 -1.17 -14.92 -9.32
C LEU A 207 -0.55 -14.02 -10.40
N SER A 208 0.72 -13.67 -10.25
CA SER A 208 1.48 -12.92 -11.27
C SER A 208 1.64 -13.75 -12.54
N GLY A 209 1.86 -15.06 -12.41
CA GLY A 209 1.85 -16.00 -13.54
C GLY A 209 0.49 -16.04 -14.26
N ILE A 210 -0.63 -16.09 -13.52
CA ILE A 210 -1.99 -16.05 -14.10
C ILE A 210 -2.23 -14.73 -14.85
N ILE A 211 -1.84 -13.59 -14.27
CA ILE A 211 -1.95 -12.27 -14.90
C ILE A 211 -1.08 -12.19 -16.17
N GLY A 212 0.15 -12.72 -16.10
CA GLY A 212 1.07 -12.79 -17.22
C GLY A 212 0.52 -13.61 -18.38
N ILE A 213 0.07 -14.84 -18.11
CA ILE A 213 -0.54 -15.73 -19.11
C ILE A 213 -1.81 -15.10 -19.69
N SER A 214 -2.65 -14.48 -18.86
CA SER A 214 -3.84 -13.76 -19.32
C SER A 214 -3.49 -12.62 -20.27
N THR A 215 -2.43 -11.88 -19.97
CA THR A 215 -1.96 -10.76 -20.80
C THR A 215 -1.38 -11.26 -22.12
N LEU A 216 -0.61 -12.35 -22.09
CA LEU A 216 -0.09 -13.01 -23.30
C LEU A 216 -1.21 -13.58 -24.17
N LEU A 217 -2.22 -14.23 -23.58
CA LEU A 217 -3.40 -14.70 -24.30
C LEU A 217 -4.15 -13.54 -24.94
N LYS A 218 -4.25 -12.40 -24.27
CA LYS A 218 -4.90 -11.19 -24.81
C LYS A 218 -4.20 -10.64 -26.06
N ALA A 219 -2.91 -10.92 -26.24
CA ALA A 219 -2.13 -10.57 -27.44
C ALA A 219 -2.28 -11.59 -28.59
N THR A 220 -3.00 -12.69 -28.38
CA THR A 220 -3.32 -13.69 -29.42
C THR A 220 -4.65 -13.37 -30.10
N PRO A 221 -4.93 -13.90 -31.31
CA PRO A 221 -6.24 -13.78 -31.92
C PRO A 221 -7.29 -14.56 -31.10
N LEU A 222 -8.21 -13.81 -30.49
CA LEU A 222 -9.28 -14.33 -29.63
C LEU A 222 -10.65 -14.00 -30.21
N ASN A 223 -11.60 -14.92 -30.08
CA ASN A 223 -13.00 -14.63 -30.37
C ASN A 223 -13.66 -13.80 -29.23
N SER A 224 -14.87 -13.28 -29.46
CA SER A 224 -15.54 -12.38 -28.51
C SER A 224 -15.83 -13.02 -27.15
N GLU A 225 -16.15 -14.31 -27.13
CA GLU A 225 -16.42 -15.07 -25.89
C GLU A 225 -15.12 -15.26 -25.08
N GLN A 226 -14.01 -15.59 -25.74
CA GLN A 226 -12.69 -15.71 -25.14
C GLN A 226 -12.18 -14.38 -24.60
N GLN A 227 -12.44 -13.27 -25.29
CA GLN A 227 -12.10 -11.93 -24.81
C GLN A 227 -12.86 -11.57 -23.52
N ASP A 228 -14.13 -11.94 -23.43
CA ASP A 228 -14.96 -11.68 -22.24
C ASP A 228 -14.52 -12.55 -21.04
N LEU A 229 -14.22 -13.83 -21.29
CA LEU A 229 -13.63 -14.74 -20.30
C LEU A 229 -12.27 -14.24 -19.79
N LEU A 230 -11.40 -13.77 -20.68
CA LEU A 230 -10.11 -13.18 -20.31
C LEU A 230 -10.25 -11.85 -19.59
N GLY A 231 -11.23 -11.03 -19.99
CA GLY A 231 -11.59 -9.80 -19.28
C GLY A 231 -12.01 -10.10 -17.84
N THR A 232 -12.85 -11.11 -17.65
CA THR A 232 -13.29 -11.58 -16.34
C THR A 232 -12.11 -12.11 -15.51
N LEU A 233 -11.28 -12.99 -16.08
CA LEU A 233 -10.11 -13.57 -15.39
C LEU A 233 -9.10 -12.49 -14.94
N ASN A 234 -8.83 -11.50 -15.79
CA ASN A 234 -7.92 -10.39 -15.45
C ASN A 234 -8.52 -9.51 -14.34
N SER A 235 -9.83 -9.23 -14.41
CA SER A 235 -10.55 -8.47 -13.37
C SER A 235 -10.52 -9.19 -12.02
N SER A 236 -10.79 -10.50 -12.01
CA SER A 236 -10.73 -11.34 -10.81
C SER A 236 -9.31 -11.42 -10.23
N SER A 237 -8.30 -11.52 -11.09
CA SER A 237 -6.89 -11.59 -10.66
C SER A 237 -6.44 -10.27 -10.02
N ARG A 238 -6.78 -9.12 -10.62
CA ARG A 238 -6.51 -7.79 -10.05
C ARG A 238 -7.23 -7.59 -8.72
N LEU A 239 -8.48 -8.06 -8.60
CA LEU A 239 -9.22 -8.01 -7.34
C LEU A 239 -8.55 -8.85 -6.26
N LEU A 240 -8.05 -10.05 -6.59
CA LEU A 240 -7.32 -10.89 -5.65
C LEU A 240 -6.01 -10.24 -5.17
N VAL A 241 -5.23 -9.62 -6.08
CA VAL A 241 -4.02 -8.85 -5.72
C VAL A 241 -4.39 -7.71 -4.76
N SER A 242 -5.45 -6.96 -5.07
CA SER A 242 -5.91 -5.86 -4.23
C SER A 242 -6.31 -6.33 -2.83
N LEU A 243 -7.08 -7.43 -2.73
CA LEU A 243 -7.46 -8.03 -1.44
C LEU A 243 -6.23 -8.47 -0.64
N LEU A 244 -5.26 -9.08 -1.29
CA LEU A 244 -4.03 -9.53 -0.66
C LEU A 244 -3.21 -8.36 -0.11
N ASN A 245 -3.06 -7.29 -0.90
CA ASN A 245 -2.37 -6.08 -0.47
C ASN A 245 -3.11 -5.41 0.70
N ASN A 246 -4.44 -5.38 0.68
CA ASN A 246 -5.26 -4.85 1.78
C ASN A 246 -5.04 -5.64 3.09
N VAL A 247 -4.94 -6.97 3.02
CA VAL A 247 -4.65 -7.81 4.19
C VAL A 247 -3.23 -7.55 4.73
N LEU A 248 -2.25 -7.38 3.84
CA LEU A 248 -0.89 -7.02 4.23
C LEU A 248 -0.80 -5.63 4.86
N ASP A 249 -1.41 -4.63 4.23
CA ASP A 249 -1.45 -3.27 4.75
C ASP A 249 -2.11 -3.28 6.14
N PHE A 250 -3.22 -4.01 6.31
CA PHE A 250 -3.86 -4.20 7.62
C PHE A 250 -2.93 -4.83 8.66
N ALA A 251 -2.19 -5.89 8.31
CA ALA A 251 -1.23 -6.52 9.21
C ALA A 251 -0.06 -5.59 9.59
N LYS A 252 0.43 -4.78 8.65
CA LYS A 252 1.49 -3.78 8.91
C LYS A 252 1.01 -2.65 9.82
N ILE A 253 -0.26 -2.27 9.66
CA ILE A 253 -0.94 -1.27 10.50
C ILE A 253 -1.10 -1.78 11.93
N GLU A 254 -1.62 -2.99 12.15
CA GLU A 254 -1.79 -3.57 13.50
C GLU A 254 -0.46 -3.62 14.28
N ASP A 255 0.65 -3.87 13.58
CA ASP A 255 1.99 -3.93 14.16
C ASP A 255 2.67 -2.55 14.33
N GLY A 256 2.05 -1.46 13.90
CA GLY A 256 2.63 -0.11 13.93
C GLY A 256 3.85 0.06 13.00
N LYS A 257 4.04 -0.83 12.02
CA LYS A 257 5.17 -0.85 11.08
C LYS A 257 4.89 -0.13 9.76
N LEU A 258 3.72 0.49 9.62
CA LEU A 258 3.37 1.26 8.43
C LEU A 258 4.25 2.52 8.38
N ALA A 259 5.21 2.55 7.45
CA ALA A 259 5.96 3.75 7.14
C ALA A 259 5.12 4.63 6.20
N ILE A 260 4.84 5.86 6.62
CA ILE A 260 4.25 6.90 5.76
C ILE A 260 5.40 7.61 5.06
N GLU A 261 5.33 7.68 3.74
CA GLU A 261 6.33 8.37 2.94
C GLU A 261 6.11 9.89 2.96
N HIS A 262 7.19 10.68 2.80
CA HIS A 262 7.14 12.14 2.79
C HIS A 262 7.77 12.69 1.51
N THR A 263 7.00 12.68 0.42
CA THR A 263 7.39 13.15 -0.92
C THR A 263 6.63 14.39 -1.33
N ASP A 264 7.26 15.22 -2.17
CA ASP A 264 6.62 16.37 -2.76
C ASP A 264 5.65 15.92 -3.86
N PHE A 265 4.38 16.33 -3.77
CA PHE A 265 3.35 15.99 -4.74
C PHE A 265 2.33 17.12 -4.94
N SER A 266 1.72 17.13 -6.12
CA SER A 266 0.60 18.02 -6.46
C SER A 266 -0.72 17.37 -6.03
N VAL A 267 -1.38 17.94 -5.02
CA VAL A 267 -2.69 17.45 -4.56
C VAL A 267 -3.74 17.52 -5.67
N ASN A 268 -3.69 18.57 -6.50
CA ASN A 268 -4.65 18.75 -7.60
C ASN A 268 -4.56 17.59 -8.60
N SER A 269 -3.34 17.24 -9.01
CA SER A 269 -3.10 16.13 -9.95
C SER A 269 -3.55 14.80 -9.36
N LEU A 270 -3.30 14.58 -8.05
CA LEU A 270 -3.73 13.37 -7.35
C LEU A 270 -5.26 13.21 -7.35
N LEU A 271 -6.00 14.29 -7.07
CA LEU A 271 -7.46 14.29 -7.06
C LEU A 271 -8.03 14.03 -8.46
N GLU A 272 -7.48 14.68 -9.48
CA GLU A 272 -7.87 14.47 -10.87
C GLU A 272 -7.66 13.02 -11.33
N GLU A 273 -6.49 12.46 -11.04
CA GLU A 273 -6.18 11.05 -11.35
C GLU A 273 -7.15 10.10 -10.64
N THR A 274 -7.44 10.35 -9.36
CA THR A 274 -8.38 9.52 -8.58
C THR A 274 -9.77 9.52 -9.20
N VAL A 275 -10.28 10.69 -9.59
CA VAL A 275 -11.62 10.86 -10.16
C VAL A 275 -11.71 10.23 -11.55
N LYS A 276 -10.63 10.32 -12.35
CA LYS A 276 -10.56 9.73 -13.69
C LYS A 276 -10.80 8.21 -13.68
N ILE A 277 -10.36 7.51 -12.62
CA ILE A 277 -10.55 6.06 -12.47
C ILE A 277 -12.04 5.67 -12.44
N PHE A 278 -12.89 6.49 -11.80
CA PHE A 278 -14.30 6.16 -11.56
C PHE A 278 -15.26 6.81 -12.55
N ARG A 279 -14.78 7.68 -13.44
CA ARG A 279 -15.61 8.42 -14.41
C ARG A 279 -16.46 7.50 -15.28
N SER A 280 -15.86 6.47 -15.87
CA SER A 280 -16.58 5.51 -16.72
C SER A 280 -17.66 4.73 -15.95
N GLN A 281 -17.41 4.41 -14.67
CA GLN A 281 -18.38 3.71 -13.82
C GLN A 281 -19.56 4.61 -13.43
N ALA A 282 -19.27 5.88 -13.13
CA ALA A 282 -20.30 6.88 -12.86
C ALA A 282 -21.15 7.16 -14.11
N GLU A 283 -20.53 7.29 -15.29
CA GLU A 283 -21.21 7.46 -16.57
C GLU A 283 -22.11 6.26 -16.92
N ALA A 284 -21.63 5.03 -16.72
CA ALA A 284 -22.42 3.82 -16.94
C ALA A 284 -23.68 3.76 -16.06
N LYS A 285 -23.65 4.37 -14.87
CA LYS A 285 -24.79 4.51 -13.96
C LYS A 285 -25.56 5.83 -14.12
N SER A 286 -25.16 6.72 -15.04
CA SER A 286 -25.71 8.07 -15.18
C SER A 286 -25.65 8.91 -13.89
N ILE A 287 -24.58 8.77 -13.11
CA ILE A 287 -24.31 9.53 -11.88
C ILE A 287 -23.35 10.68 -12.21
N ARG A 288 -23.61 11.87 -11.67
CA ARG A 288 -22.71 13.02 -11.83
C ARG A 288 -21.53 12.91 -10.86
N LEU A 289 -20.31 13.04 -11.35
CA LEU A 289 -19.10 13.01 -10.52
C LEU A 289 -18.41 14.38 -10.60
N ASP A 290 -18.54 15.17 -9.54
CA ASP A 290 -18.08 16.56 -9.47
C ASP A 290 -16.83 16.70 -8.57
N THR A 291 -15.96 17.65 -8.91
CA THR A 291 -14.73 17.94 -8.15
C THR A 291 -14.64 19.41 -7.79
N HIS A 292 -14.58 19.72 -6.50
CA HIS A 292 -14.46 21.08 -5.99
C HIS A 292 -13.11 21.25 -5.28
N ILE A 293 -12.18 21.96 -5.90
CA ILE A 293 -10.83 22.17 -5.35
C ILE A 293 -10.67 23.64 -5.02
N ALA A 294 -10.41 23.97 -3.75
CA ALA A 294 -10.04 25.33 -3.36
C ALA A 294 -8.76 25.78 -4.08
N ALA A 295 -8.74 27.01 -4.58
CA ALA A 295 -7.67 27.51 -5.46
C ALA A 295 -6.27 27.44 -4.81
N ALA A 296 -5.32 26.85 -5.54
CA ALA A 296 -3.88 26.73 -5.24
C ALA A 296 -3.51 26.01 -3.92
N ALA A 297 -3.86 24.72 -3.81
CA ALA A 297 -3.31 23.83 -2.78
C ALA A 297 -1.77 23.77 -2.82
N GLY A 298 -1.18 23.88 -4.01
CA GLY A 298 0.27 23.89 -4.24
C GLY A 298 0.89 22.49 -4.13
N THR A 299 2.21 22.44 -4.19
CA THR A 299 2.98 21.23 -3.89
C THR A 299 3.06 21.05 -2.37
N LEU A 300 2.68 19.87 -1.90
CA LEU A 300 2.74 19.50 -0.48
C LEU A 300 3.62 18.28 -0.31
N ARG A 301 4.07 18.06 0.93
CA ARG A 301 4.88 16.90 1.27
C ARG A 301 4.08 15.87 2.07
N GLY A 302 4.07 14.63 1.59
CA GLY A 302 3.36 13.50 2.20
C GLY A 302 3.38 12.25 1.32
N ASP A 303 2.48 11.31 1.58
CA ASP A 303 2.39 10.05 0.85
C ASP A 303 1.24 10.08 -0.18
N PRO A 304 1.52 10.36 -1.46
CA PRO A 304 0.48 10.45 -2.48
C PRO A 304 -0.20 9.10 -2.72
N HIS A 305 0.52 7.98 -2.59
CA HIS A 305 -0.05 6.65 -2.85
C HIS A 305 -1.09 6.27 -1.81
N ARG A 306 -0.78 6.48 -0.52
CA ARG A 306 -1.73 6.20 0.57
C ARG A 306 -2.91 7.17 0.57
N LEU A 307 -2.67 8.44 0.23
CA LEU A 307 -3.74 9.41 0.07
C LEU A 307 -4.67 9.04 -1.11
N GLN A 308 -4.11 8.63 -2.25
CA GLN A 308 -4.88 8.12 -3.39
C GLN A 308 -5.67 6.86 -3.02
N GLN A 309 -5.09 5.94 -2.25
CA GLN A 309 -5.76 4.72 -1.78
C GLN A 309 -6.96 5.05 -0.89
N VAL A 310 -6.81 5.98 0.06
CA VAL A 310 -7.89 6.49 0.90
C VAL A 310 -9.01 7.08 0.05
N LEU A 311 -8.67 7.98 -0.88
CA LEU A 311 -9.64 8.68 -1.72
C LEU A 311 -10.34 7.75 -2.71
N ALA A 312 -9.60 6.85 -3.36
CA ALA A 312 -10.15 5.88 -4.30
C ALA A 312 -11.14 4.93 -3.63
N ASN A 313 -10.90 4.56 -2.37
CA ASN A 313 -11.83 3.74 -1.62
C ASN A 313 -13.11 4.50 -1.25
N LEU A 314 -13.00 5.75 -0.80
CA LEU A 314 -14.16 6.59 -0.48
C LEU A 314 -14.99 6.91 -1.73
N VAL A 315 -14.36 7.36 -2.82
CA VAL A 315 -15.03 7.65 -4.10
C VAL A 315 -15.62 6.38 -4.72
N GLY A 316 -14.88 5.28 -4.67
CA GLY A 316 -15.36 3.98 -5.14
C GLY A 316 -16.61 3.51 -4.39
N ASN A 317 -16.65 3.65 -3.07
CA ASN A 317 -17.84 3.34 -2.26
C ASN A 317 -19.00 4.28 -2.61
N ALA A 318 -18.76 5.58 -2.73
CA ALA A 318 -19.78 6.56 -3.11
C ALA A 318 -20.44 6.23 -4.47
N VAL A 319 -19.64 5.96 -5.51
CA VAL A 319 -20.14 5.57 -6.84
C VAL A 319 -20.82 4.20 -6.82
N LYS A 320 -20.36 3.29 -5.96
CA LYS A 320 -20.94 1.95 -5.81
C LYS A 320 -22.33 1.99 -5.19
N PHE A 321 -22.54 2.76 -4.12
CA PHE A 321 -23.77 2.81 -3.33
C PHE A 321 -24.75 3.91 -3.76
N THR A 322 -24.36 4.74 -4.73
CA THR A 322 -25.27 5.65 -5.42
C THR A 322 -25.83 4.96 -6.67
N GLU A 323 -27.16 4.97 -6.82
CA GLU A 323 -27.83 4.47 -8.03
C GLU A 323 -28.20 5.62 -9.00
N ARG A 324 -28.59 6.78 -8.45
CA ARG A 324 -28.93 8.00 -9.20
C ARG A 324 -28.52 9.23 -8.36
N GLY A 325 -28.13 10.30 -9.04
CA GLY A 325 -27.77 11.57 -8.39
C GLY A 325 -26.32 11.96 -8.63
N SER A 326 -25.60 12.36 -7.58
CA SER A 326 -24.24 12.87 -7.69
C SER A 326 -23.30 12.41 -6.57
N VAL A 327 -22.02 12.35 -6.90
CA VAL A 327 -20.90 12.17 -5.99
C VAL A 327 -19.98 13.37 -6.15
N THR A 328 -19.61 14.02 -5.05
CA THR A 328 -18.78 15.23 -5.05
C THR A 328 -17.52 14.98 -4.21
N LEU A 329 -16.35 15.18 -4.82
CA LEU A 329 -15.06 15.19 -4.14
C LEU A 329 -14.64 16.65 -3.90
N SER A 330 -14.47 17.05 -2.65
CA SER A 330 -14.12 18.42 -2.25
C SER A 330 -12.79 18.47 -1.50
N LEU A 331 -11.99 19.50 -1.80
CA LEU A 331 -10.78 19.87 -1.07
C LEU A 331 -10.92 21.28 -0.51
N SER A 332 -10.76 21.42 0.81
CA SER A 332 -10.82 22.72 1.50
C SER A 332 -9.63 22.91 2.44
N ILE A 333 -9.16 24.15 2.58
CA ILE A 333 -8.05 24.52 3.47
C ILE A 333 -8.67 25.04 4.77
N LEU A 334 -8.45 24.33 5.89
CA LEU A 334 -9.00 24.71 7.21
C LEU A 334 -8.13 25.75 7.91
N GLY A 335 -6.85 25.78 7.60
CA GLY A 335 -5.89 26.72 8.15
C GLY A 335 -4.47 26.40 7.69
N GLU A 336 -3.58 27.37 7.85
CA GLU A 336 -2.16 27.21 7.52
C GLU A 336 -1.28 27.87 8.56
N ASN A 337 -0.10 27.31 8.77
CA ASN A 337 0.99 27.90 9.55
C ASN A 337 2.26 27.97 8.67
N GLU A 338 3.41 28.38 9.22
CA GLU A 338 4.64 28.57 8.43
C GLU A 338 5.10 27.29 7.72
N HIS A 339 4.89 26.13 8.34
CA HIS A 339 5.42 24.85 7.84
C HIS A 339 4.35 23.87 7.34
N HIS A 340 3.09 23.99 7.76
CA HIS A 340 2.02 23.04 7.44
C HIS A 340 0.74 23.72 6.91
N ARG A 341 -0.05 22.96 6.17
CA ARG A 341 -1.43 23.28 5.77
C ARG A 341 -2.35 22.17 6.27
N ASN A 342 -3.38 22.56 7.02
CA ASN A 342 -4.44 21.64 7.41
C ASN A 342 -5.47 21.58 6.29
N MET A 343 -5.53 20.44 5.62
CA MET A 343 -6.42 20.21 4.48
C MET A 343 -7.53 19.23 4.84
N ARG A 344 -8.75 19.58 4.44
CA ARG A 344 -9.92 18.70 4.52
C ARG A 344 -10.22 18.12 3.16
N PHE A 345 -10.21 16.80 3.11
CA PHE A 345 -10.66 16.00 1.98
C PHE A 345 -12.04 15.45 2.30
N GLU A 346 -12.99 15.61 1.38
CA GLU A 346 -14.38 15.26 1.60
C GLU A 346 -14.99 14.57 0.38
N VAL A 347 -15.69 13.47 0.60
CA VAL A 347 -16.47 12.76 -0.41
C VAL A 347 -17.91 12.72 0.07
N ALA A 348 -18.82 13.33 -0.71
CA ALA A 348 -20.25 13.34 -0.45
C ALA A 348 -21.00 12.63 -1.58
N ASP A 349 -21.98 11.81 -1.23
CA ASP A 349 -22.84 11.11 -2.17
C ASP A 349 -24.31 11.30 -1.83
N THR A 350 -25.17 11.16 -2.84
CA THR A 350 -26.64 11.19 -2.70
C THR A 350 -27.24 9.77 -2.75
N GLY A 351 -26.50 8.77 -2.28
CA GLY A 351 -26.87 7.37 -2.33
C GLY A 351 -27.87 6.94 -1.27
N VAL A 352 -27.91 5.64 -0.99
CA VAL A 352 -28.86 5.04 -0.02
C VAL A 352 -28.61 5.46 1.43
N GLY A 353 -27.44 6.02 1.74
CA GLY A 353 -27.03 6.36 3.10
C GLY A 353 -26.84 5.14 4.01
N ILE A 354 -26.47 5.39 5.26
CA ILE A 354 -26.13 4.36 6.25
C ILE A 354 -27.13 4.44 7.42
N PRO A 355 -27.89 3.35 7.72
CA PRO A 355 -28.83 3.33 8.83
C PRO A 355 -28.10 3.42 10.17
N THR A 356 -28.71 4.09 11.16
CA THR A 356 -28.13 4.37 12.48
C THR A 356 -27.64 3.12 13.21
N SER A 357 -28.32 1.98 12.99
CA SER A 357 -27.95 0.68 13.57
C SER A 357 -26.62 0.12 13.02
N ALA A 358 -26.22 0.50 11.81
CA ALA A 358 -24.99 0.03 11.15
C ALA A 358 -23.81 1.01 11.32
N GLN A 359 -24.07 2.27 11.64
CA GLN A 359 -23.05 3.34 11.72
C GLN A 359 -21.89 3.03 12.69
N GLY A 360 -22.14 2.33 13.79
CA GLY A 360 -21.08 1.90 14.72
C GLY A 360 -20.19 0.77 14.18
N LYS A 361 -20.69 0.00 13.20
CA LYS A 361 -20.07 -1.24 12.70
C LYS A 361 -19.34 -1.09 11.39
N ILE A 362 -19.52 0.01 10.65
CA ILE A 362 -18.93 0.20 9.31
C ILE A 362 -17.39 0.27 9.30
N PHE A 363 -16.77 0.48 10.46
CA PHE A 363 -15.31 0.47 10.62
C PHE A 363 -14.77 -0.81 11.27
N GLU A 364 -15.64 -1.72 11.70
CA GLU A 364 -15.22 -3.01 12.25
C GLU A 364 -14.71 -3.92 11.12
N SER A 365 -13.57 -4.58 11.38
CA SER A 365 -12.94 -5.45 10.39
C SER A 365 -13.90 -6.55 9.94
N PHE A 366 -13.95 -6.82 8.63
CA PHE A 366 -14.79 -7.87 8.03
C PHE A 366 -16.30 -7.71 8.25
N THR A 367 -16.75 -6.54 8.70
CA THR A 367 -18.15 -6.31 9.01
C THR A 367 -18.83 -5.59 7.85
N GLN A 368 -20.00 -6.07 7.45
CA GLN A 368 -20.80 -5.52 6.36
C GLN A 368 -22.22 -5.23 6.86
N ALA A 369 -22.78 -4.10 6.44
CA ALA A 369 -24.01 -3.56 7.01
C ALA A 369 -25.25 -4.44 6.80
N ASP A 370 -25.29 -5.32 5.78
CA ASP A 370 -26.43 -6.22 5.58
C ASP A 370 -26.11 -7.45 4.69
N ILE A 371 -26.77 -8.60 4.95
CA ILE A 371 -26.62 -9.85 4.17
C ILE A 371 -27.33 -9.75 2.80
N SER A 372 -28.29 -8.83 2.67
CA SER A 372 -29.06 -8.56 1.44
C SER A 372 -28.26 -7.76 0.41
N THR A 373 -27.40 -6.82 0.85
CA THR A 373 -26.52 -6.00 0.01
C THR A 373 -25.27 -6.77 -0.46
N THR A 374 -24.89 -7.84 0.23
CA THR A 374 -23.77 -8.73 -0.14
C THR A 374 -23.96 -9.38 -1.50
N ARG A 375 -25.20 -9.77 -1.86
CA ARG A 375 -25.51 -10.41 -3.15
C ARG A 375 -25.45 -9.46 -4.35
N ARG A 376 -25.59 -8.14 -4.13
CA ARG A 376 -25.73 -7.15 -5.21
C ARG A 376 -24.47 -6.31 -5.42
N PHE A 377 -23.64 -6.15 -4.39
CA PHE A 377 -22.54 -5.18 -4.44
C PHE A 377 -21.14 -5.69 -4.05
N GLY A 378 -20.96 -6.85 -3.40
CA GLY A 378 -19.66 -7.53 -3.17
C GLY A 378 -18.49 -6.71 -2.57
N GLY A 379 -17.89 -7.13 -1.46
CA GLY A 379 -16.70 -6.47 -0.90
C GLY A 379 -16.04 -7.29 0.20
N SER A 380 -14.83 -6.90 0.65
CA SER A 380 -14.12 -7.57 1.76
C SER A 380 -14.50 -7.06 3.14
N GLY A 381 -15.19 -5.92 3.23
CA GLY A 381 -15.46 -5.24 4.51
C GLY A 381 -14.21 -4.64 5.18
N LEU A 382 -13.05 -4.67 4.52
CA LEU A 382 -11.79 -4.11 5.06
C LEU A 382 -11.55 -2.66 4.63
N GLY A 383 -12.23 -2.19 3.58
CA GLY A 383 -11.95 -0.90 2.97
C GLY A 383 -11.98 0.26 3.97
N LEU A 384 -13.12 0.50 4.63
CA LEU A 384 -13.26 1.64 5.54
C LEU A 384 -12.35 1.53 6.77
N THR A 385 -12.08 0.31 7.25
CA THR A 385 -11.13 0.06 8.34
C THR A 385 -9.70 0.44 7.95
N ILE A 386 -9.25 0.02 6.76
CA ILE A 386 -7.93 0.42 6.23
C ILE A 386 -7.87 1.93 6.01
N THR A 387 -8.92 2.54 5.45
CA THR A 387 -8.99 3.99 5.26
C THR A 387 -8.85 4.74 6.58
N ARG A 388 -9.56 4.32 7.63
CA ARG A 388 -9.45 4.94 8.96
C ARG A 388 -8.00 4.89 9.45
N HIS A 389 -7.38 3.71 9.42
CA HIS A 389 -6.02 3.55 9.92
C HIS A 389 -4.96 4.26 9.09
N LEU A 390 -5.10 4.30 7.77
CA LEU A 390 -4.21 5.08 6.90
C LEU A 390 -4.29 6.57 7.23
N VAL A 391 -5.51 7.10 7.43
CA VAL A 391 -5.70 8.49 7.84
C VAL A 391 -5.09 8.76 9.23
N GLU A 392 -5.28 7.86 10.19
CA GLU A 392 -4.66 7.95 11.53
C GLU A 392 -3.13 7.91 11.45
N ALA A 393 -2.57 7.04 10.63
CA ALA A 393 -1.12 6.93 10.42
C ALA A 393 -0.53 8.19 9.76
N MET A 394 -1.29 8.85 8.87
CA MET A 394 -0.93 10.16 8.29
C MET A 394 -1.19 11.35 9.26
N GLY A 395 -1.58 11.10 10.51
CA GLY A 395 -1.79 12.14 11.53
C GLY A 395 -3.14 12.85 11.45
N GLY A 396 -4.12 12.26 10.75
CA GLY A 396 -5.48 12.78 10.61
C GLY A 396 -6.54 12.00 11.38
N ARG A 397 -7.80 12.39 11.16
CA ARG A 397 -8.96 11.65 11.67
C ARG A 397 -10.07 11.56 10.62
N LEU A 398 -10.50 10.33 10.32
CA LEU A 398 -11.64 10.07 9.45
C LEU A 398 -12.96 10.23 10.23
N SER A 399 -13.86 11.02 9.67
CA SER A 399 -15.20 11.30 10.19
C SER A 399 -16.24 11.11 9.09
N PHE A 400 -17.50 10.95 9.48
CA PHE A 400 -18.59 10.78 8.53
C PHE A 400 -19.92 11.26 9.12
N GLU A 401 -20.86 11.55 8.22
CA GLU A 401 -22.24 11.90 8.49
C GLU A 401 -23.09 11.22 7.44
N SER A 402 -24.15 10.52 7.84
CA SER A 402 -25.04 9.85 6.89
C SER A 402 -26.42 9.67 7.47
N ALA A 403 -27.42 9.73 6.59
CA ALA A 403 -28.80 9.42 6.90
C ALA A 403 -29.38 8.55 5.78
N GLU A 404 -30.19 7.57 6.18
CA GLU A 404 -30.82 6.64 5.24
C GLU A 404 -31.72 7.39 4.24
N GLY A 405 -31.51 7.12 2.95
CA GLY A 405 -32.19 7.77 1.82
C GLY A 405 -31.70 9.18 1.46
N LEU A 406 -30.77 9.76 2.22
CA LEU A 406 -30.22 11.11 1.96
C LEU A 406 -28.74 11.09 1.51
N GLY A 407 -28.09 9.92 1.59
CA GLY A 407 -26.70 9.72 1.19
C GLY A 407 -25.70 9.75 2.35
N SER A 408 -24.42 9.75 2.01
CA SER A 408 -23.33 9.76 2.98
C SER A 408 -22.28 10.83 2.66
N ARG A 409 -21.67 11.37 3.71
CA ARG A 409 -20.57 12.33 3.64
C ARG A 409 -19.44 11.84 4.51
N PHE A 410 -18.29 11.57 3.91
CA PHE A 410 -17.06 11.18 4.59
C PHE A 410 -16.02 12.27 4.43
N TRP A 411 -15.33 12.64 5.51
CA TRP A 411 -14.25 13.60 5.45
C TRP A 411 -13.10 13.24 6.39
N PHE A 412 -11.91 13.72 6.06
CA PHE A 412 -10.75 13.63 6.92
C PHE A 412 -9.87 14.87 6.79
N ASP A 413 -9.23 15.21 7.89
CA ASP A 413 -8.36 16.37 8.00
C ASP A 413 -6.91 15.89 8.13
N LEU A 414 -6.01 16.41 7.29
CA LEU A 414 -4.58 16.09 7.33
C LEU A 414 -3.73 17.35 7.50
N PRO A 415 -2.76 17.35 8.43
CA PRO A 415 -1.69 18.34 8.47
C PRO A 415 -0.61 17.96 7.45
N LEU A 416 -0.58 18.61 6.30
CA LEU A 416 0.42 18.38 5.26
C LEU A 416 1.51 19.45 5.29
N GLU A 417 2.77 19.06 5.20
CA GLU A 417 3.87 20.01 5.14
C GLU A 417 3.82 20.80 3.81
N LYS A 418 4.08 22.10 3.89
CA LYS A 418 4.29 22.94 2.70
C LYS A 418 5.63 22.56 2.11
N ALA A 419 5.68 22.26 0.81
CA ALA A 419 6.97 22.19 0.13
C ALA A 419 7.63 23.58 0.22
N VAL A 420 8.84 23.65 0.77
CA VAL A 420 9.67 24.85 0.63
C VAL A 420 9.82 25.08 -0.86
N GLN A 421 9.58 26.31 -1.35
CA GLN A 421 9.86 26.67 -2.73
C GLN A 421 11.37 26.52 -2.98
N ALA A 422 11.80 25.29 -3.29
CA ALA A 422 12.89 25.09 -4.22
C ALA A 422 12.35 25.52 -5.58
N GLN A 423 13.19 26.25 -6.33
CA GLN A 423 13.01 26.47 -7.76
C GLN A 423 12.53 25.18 -8.43
N PRO A 424 11.66 25.27 -9.46
CA PRO A 424 10.85 24.16 -9.94
C PRO A 424 11.69 22.91 -10.25
N GLY A 425 11.74 22.01 -9.27
CA GLY A 425 12.18 20.63 -9.42
C GLY A 425 11.01 19.83 -9.97
N SER A 426 10.66 20.08 -11.23
CA SER A 426 10.15 19.00 -12.08
C SER A 426 11.07 17.80 -11.87
N ALA A 427 10.50 16.60 -11.77
CA ALA A 427 11.23 15.33 -11.75
C ALA A 427 12.60 15.49 -12.39
N GLU A 428 13.67 15.38 -11.61
CA GLU A 428 15.04 15.47 -12.12
C GLU A 428 15.34 14.18 -12.88
N ILE A 429 14.62 13.99 -13.99
CA ILE A 429 15.08 13.36 -15.19
C ILE A 429 16.09 14.36 -15.72
N VAL A 430 17.38 14.04 -15.66
CA VAL A 430 18.40 14.85 -16.31
C VAL A 430 18.09 14.84 -17.81
N PRO A 431 17.58 15.93 -18.41
CA PRO A 431 17.39 15.97 -19.86
C PRO A 431 18.76 16.32 -20.43
N LEU A 432 19.48 15.30 -20.92
CA LEU A 432 20.67 15.52 -21.73
C LEU A 432 20.28 15.65 -23.21
N PRO A 433 21.02 16.45 -23.97
CA PRO A 433 20.60 16.96 -25.27
C PRO A 433 20.35 15.83 -26.27
N ALA A 434 19.24 15.95 -27.00
CA ALA A 434 18.90 15.12 -28.13
C ALA A 434 20.07 15.08 -29.13
N THR A 435 20.85 14.01 -29.07
CA THR A 435 21.89 13.68 -30.04
C THR A 435 21.82 12.20 -30.33
N ARG A 436 20.66 11.77 -30.84
CA ARG A 436 20.61 10.64 -31.77
C ARG A 436 20.05 11.19 -33.07
N ASP A 437 20.89 11.16 -34.10
CA ASP A 437 20.50 11.53 -35.46
C ASP A 437 19.22 10.78 -35.83
N ALA A 438 18.25 11.53 -36.33
CA ALA A 438 16.92 11.07 -36.74
C ALA A 438 17.00 10.22 -38.02
N GLY A 439 17.66 9.08 -37.92
CA GLY A 439 17.79 8.13 -39.02
C GLY A 439 18.70 6.99 -38.63
N LEU A 440 18.14 5.95 -38.00
CA LEU A 440 18.55 4.54 -38.09
C LEU A 440 17.58 3.70 -37.22
N GLU A 441 16.84 2.82 -37.87
CA GLU A 441 16.11 1.61 -37.43
C GLU A 441 15.53 1.55 -35.98
N ASN A 442 14.21 1.38 -35.87
CA ASN A 442 13.41 1.27 -34.63
C ASN A 442 13.71 0.03 -33.73
N THR A 443 14.80 -0.70 -33.98
CA THR A 443 15.12 -1.98 -33.33
C THR A 443 16.25 -1.79 -32.31
N LEU A 444 15.93 -1.95 -31.02
CA LEU A 444 16.87 -1.83 -29.91
C LEU A 444 17.49 -3.18 -29.56
N ARG A 445 18.74 -3.17 -29.09
CA ARG A 445 19.36 -4.33 -28.42
C ARG A 445 19.16 -4.20 -26.92
N ILE A 446 18.30 -5.04 -26.35
CA ILE A 446 17.89 -4.99 -24.95
C ILE A 446 18.39 -6.24 -24.21
N LEU A 447 19.06 -6.05 -23.07
CA LEU A 447 19.43 -7.14 -22.18
C LEU A 447 18.48 -7.17 -20.99
N VAL A 448 17.84 -8.30 -20.72
CA VAL A 448 16.91 -8.47 -19.60
C VAL A 448 17.49 -9.46 -18.60
N CYS A 449 17.69 -9.01 -17.37
CA CYS A 449 18.18 -9.82 -16.26
C CYS A 449 17.07 -9.97 -15.20
N GLU A 450 16.55 -11.19 -15.08
CA GLU A 450 15.39 -11.54 -14.25
C GLU A 450 15.57 -12.98 -13.79
N ASP A 451 15.32 -13.30 -12.51
CA ASP A 451 15.50 -14.65 -11.98
C ASP A 451 14.26 -15.56 -12.17
N ASP A 452 13.07 -14.96 -12.31
CA ASP A 452 11.83 -15.67 -12.60
C ASP A 452 11.66 -15.97 -14.10
N ALA A 453 11.69 -17.25 -14.46
CA ALA A 453 11.58 -17.73 -15.84
C ALA A 453 10.23 -17.36 -16.52
N THR A 454 9.18 -17.06 -15.76
CA THR A 454 7.89 -16.60 -16.31
C THR A 454 7.97 -15.13 -16.70
N ASN A 455 8.53 -14.29 -15.82
CA ASN A 455 8.78 -12.87 -16.08
C ASN A 455 9.75 -12.69 -17.26
N GLN A 456 10.81 -13.49 -17.33
CA GLN A 456 11.72 -13.53 -18.49
C GLN A 456 10.95 -13.74 -19.80
N LYS A 457 10.07 -14.75 -19.85
CA LYS A 457 9.26 -15.06 -21.04
C LYS A 457 8.31 -13.93 -21.41
N ILE A 458 7.70 -13.26 -20.43
CA ILE A 458 6.79 -12.14 -20.65
C ILE A 458 7.55 -10.95 -21.26
N LEU A 459 8.68 -10.57 -20.66
CA LEU A 459 9.50 -9.45 -21.13
C LEU A 459 10.10 -9.73 -22.50
N LEU A 460 10.63 -10.93 -22.70
CA LEU A 460 11.12 -11.40 -23.99
C LEU A 460 10.05 -11.21 -25.07
N ARG A 461 8.83 -11.73 -24.83
CA ARG A 461 7.74 -11.66 -25.81
C ARG A 461 7.25 -10.25 -26.07
N LEU A 462 7.09 -9.42 -25.04
CA LEU A 462 6.64 -8.04 -25.23
C LEU A 462 7.64 -7.23 -26.07
N LEU A 463 8.93 -7.36 -25.77
CA LEU A 463 9.98 -6.62 -26.46
C LEU A 463 10.25 -7.16 -27.87
N GLU A 464 10.20 -8.48 -28.08
CA GLU A 464 10.29 -9.09 -29.43
C GLU A 464 9.11 -8.69 -30.33
N LEU A 465 7.88 -8.68 -29.79
CA LEU A 465 6.68 -8.26 -30.54
C LEU A 465 6.73 -6.79 -30.96
N ALA A 466 7.43 -5.95 -30.18
CA ALA A 466 7.73 -4.56 -30.55
C ALA A 466 8.86 -4.42 -31.58
N GLY A 467 9.48 -5.53 -32.01
CA GLY A 467 10.54 -5.56 -33.02
C GLY A 467 11.95 -5.32 -32.47
N HIS A 468 12.19 -5.57 -31.18
CA HIS A 468 13.50 -5.43 -30.54
C HIS A 468 14.26 -6.76 -30.46
N HIS A 469 15.60 -6.68 -30.44
CA HIS A 469 16.46 -7.82 -30.15
C HIS A 469 16.70 -7.92 -28.65
N VAL A 470 16.34 -9.06 -28.07
CA VAL A 470 16.40 -9.26 -26.61
C VAL A 470 17.36 -10.40 -26.28
N SER A 471 18.27 -10.15 -25.35
CA SER A 471 19.11 -11.17 -24.71
C SER A 471 18.66 -11.33 -23.26
N LEU A 472 18.73 -12.57 -22.74
CA LEU A 472 18.33 -12.88 -21.38
C LEU A 472 19.54 -13.25 -20.52
N SER A 473 19.48 -12.89 -19.25
CA SER A 473 20.40 -13.34 -18.19
C SER A 473 19.58 -13.77 -16.97
N ALA A 474 20.01 -14.84 -16.30
CA ALA A 474 19.31 -15.40 -15.14
C ALA A 474 19.83 -14.84 -13.80
N ASN A 475 21.00 -14.20 -13.78
CA ASN A 475 21.62 -13.64 -12.58
C ASN A 475 22.58 -12.49 -12.91
N GLY A 476 23.01 -11.76 -11.88
CA GLY A 476 23.89 -10.60 -12.04
C GLY A 476 25.30 -10.89 -12.57
N GLU A 477 25.80 -12.13 -12.45
CA GLU A 477 27.11 -12.52 -13.01
C GLU A 477 27.01 -12.68 -14.52
N GLU A 478 26.00 -13.42 -15.00
CA GLU A 478 25.74 -13.59 -16.44
C GLU A 478 25.43 -12.26 -17.14
N LEU A 479 24.74 -11.34 -16.43
CA LEU A 479 24.52 -9.98 -16.91
C LEU A 479 25.85 -9.26 -17.18
N LEU A 480 26.81 -9.35 -16.25
CA LEU A 480 28.13 -8.72 -16.40
C LEU A 480 28.94 -9.37 -17.53
N ASP A 481 28.94 -10.70 -17.62
CA ASP A 481 29.62 -11.44 -18.70
C ASP A 481 29.10 -11.02 -20.09
N GLN A 482 27.79 -10.88 -20.25
CA GLN A 482 27.20 -10.44 -21.52
C GLN A 482 27.49 -8.97 -21.83
N LEU A 483 27.52 -8.10 -20.81
CA LEU A 483 27.90 -6.69 -20.95
C LEU A 483 29.39 -6.50 -21.30
N GLU A 484 30.25 -7.46 -20.96
CA GLU A 484 31.65 -7.47 -21.39
C GLU A 484 31.78 -7.89 -22.87
N GLN A 485 31.00 -8.87 -23.28
CA GLN A 485 31.07 -9.47 -24.63
C GLN A 485 30.32 -8.68 -25.70
N SER A 486 29.32 -7.88 -25.34
CA SER A 486 28.43 -7.21 -26.29
C SER A 486 27.94 -5.84 -25.79
N SER A 487 27.69 -4.93 -26.73
CA SER A 487 27.07 -3.64 -26.46
C SER A 487 25.54 -3.70 -26.56
N PHE A 488 24.84 -3.10 -25.60
CA PHE A 488 23.39 -3.02 -25.56
C PHE A 488 22.93 -1.55 -25.50
N ASP A 489 21.76 -1.26 -26.06
CA ASP A 489 21.13 0.07 -25.97
C ASP A 489 20.46 0.26 -24.60
N LEU A 490 19.91 -0.83 -24.05
CA LEU A 490 19.13 -0.83 -22.82
C LEU A 490 19.36 -2.13 -22.05
N VAL A 491 19.49 -2.01 -20.73
CA VAL A 491 19.50 -3.12 -19.78
C VAL A 491 18.32 -2.96 -18.85
N ILE A 492 17.54 -4.03 -18.67
CA ILE A 492 16.46 -4.12 -17.69
C ILE A 492 16.91 -5.16 -16.67
N ALA A 493 17.15 -4.75 -15.42
CA ALA A 493 17.65 -5.65 -14.38
C ALA A 493 16.69 -5.68 -13.18
N ASP A 494 16.47 -6.86 -12.62
CA ASP A 494 15.76 -7.01 -11.35
C ASP A 494 16.64 -6.58 -10.16
N LEU A 495 16.01 -5.98 -9.14
CA LEU A 495 16.66 -5.62 -7.89
C LEU A 495 17.07 -6.87 -7.10
N ASN A 496 16.14 -7.82 -6.96
CA ASN A 496 16.32 -8.99 -6.11
C ASN A 496 16.63 -10.21 -6.99
N MET A 497 17.91 -10.53 -7.16
CA MET A 497 18.37 -11.72 -7.87
C MET A 497 19.22 -12.59 -6.95
N ALA A 498 19.21 -13.91 -7.14
CA ALA A 498 20.08 -14.81 -6.41
C ALA A 498 21.57 -14.53 -6.75
N GLY A 499 22.39 -14.33 -5.72
CA GLY A 499 23.80 -13.97 -5.88
C GLY A 499 24.00 -12.45 -5.93
N LEU A 500 24.43 -11.92 -7.07
CA LEU A 500 24.70 -10.50 -7.25
C LEU A 500 23.42 -9.72 -7.56
N SER A 501 23.07 -8.75 -6.70
CA SER A 501 21.90 -7.87 -6.89
C SER A 501 22.09 -6.95 -8.10
N GLY A 502 21.00 -6.54 -8.75
CA GLY A 502 21.05 -5.64 -9.90
C GLY A 502 21.71 -4.29 -9.62
N THR A 503 21.61 -3.77 -8.39
CA THR A 503 22.31 -2.54 -7.97
C THR A 503 23.80 -2.74 -7.85
N ASP A 504 24.25 -3.89 -7.36
CA ASP A 504 25.68 -4.22 -7.25
C ASP A 504 26.27 -4.50 -8.63
N ALA A 505 25.54 -5.21 -9.50
CA ALA A 505 25.94 -5.45 -10.88
C ALA A 505 26.14 -4.14 -11.65
N LEU A 506 25.21 -3.17 -11.54
CA LEU A 506 25.38 -1.87 -12.17
C LEU A 506 26.59 -1.10 -11.63
N LYS A 507 26.82 -1.12 -10.31
CA LYS A 507 28.00 -0.47 -9.72
C LYS A 507 29.30 -1.09 -10.24
N LEU A 508 29.38 -2.42 -10.34
CA LEU A 508 30.53 -3.11 -10.91
C LEU A 508 30.74 -2.71 -12.39
N TYR A 509 29.68 -2.71 -13.20
CA TYR A 509 29.75 -2.31 -14.60
C TYR A 509 30.23 -0.86 -14.77
N ARG A 510 29.71 0.06 -13.95
CA ARG A 510 30.09 1.48 -14.00
C ARG A 510 31.51 1.72 -13.51
N PHE A 511 32.00 0.90 -12.59
CA PHE A 511 33.39 0.93 -12.15
C PHE A 511 34.36 0.46 -13.24
N THR A 512 34.01 -0.57 -14.02
CA THR A 512 34.86 -1.09 -15.09
C THR A 512 34.73 -0.32 -16.40
N ARG A 513 33.58 0.31 -16.67
CA ARG A 513 33.30 1.09 -17.89
C ARG A 513 32.75 2.49 -17.58
N ALA A 514 33.56 3.31 -16.91
CA ALA A 514 33.18 4.68 -16.54
C ALA A 514 32.83 5.57 -17.76
N ASP A 515 33.38 5.27 -18.94
CA ASP A 515 33.22 6.08 -20.15
C ASP A 515 31.96 5.75 -20.98
N ASP A 516 31.26 4.65 -20.68
CA ASP A 516 30.08 4.26 -21.47
C ASP A 516 28.82 5.00 -21.02
N THR A 517 28.46 6.09 -21.69
CA THR A 517 27.21 6.83 -21.42
C THR A 517 26.06 6.42 -22.34
N ARG A 518 26.24 5.39 -23.18
CA ARG A 518 25.25 5.00 -24.20
C ARG A 518 24.25 3.97 -23.67
N THR A 519 24.72 2.96 -22.94
CA THR A 519 23.84 1.92 -22.40
C THR A 519 23.02 2.47 -21.24
N ARG A 520 21.70 2.38 -21.37
CA ARG A 520 20.73 2.81 -20.34
C ARG A 520 20.32 1.65 -19.45
N PHE A 521 20.04 1.91 -18.19
CA PHE A 521 19.64 0.91 -17.20
C PHE A 521 18.29 1.23 -16.59
N ILE A 522 17.36 0.26 -16.64
CA ILE A 522 16.07 0.29 -15.95
C ILE A 522 16.11 -0.74 -14.83
N LEU A 523 15.77 -0.31 -13.62
CA LEU A 523 15.55 -1.22 -12.49
C LEU A 523 14.11 -1.70 -12.46
N PHE A 524 13.92 -3.00 -12.36
CA PHE A 524 12.66 -3.63 -11.99
C PHE A 524 12.67 -4.05 -10.52
N THR A 525 11.54 -3.88 -9.83
CA THR A 525 11.41 -4.36 -8.44
C THR A 525 9.97 -4.62 -8.06
N ALA A 526 9.75 -5.59 -7.17
CA ALA A 526 8.46 -5.82 -6.51
C ALA A 526 8.22 -4.87 -5.31
N ASP A 527 9.25 -4.13 -4.90
CA ASP A 527 9.24 -3.15 -3.82
C ASP A 527 9.25 -1.73 -4.40
N ALA A 528 8.08 -1.08 -4.41
CA ALA A 528 7.91 0.28 -4.93
C ALA A 528 8.27 1.38 -3.92
N THR A 529 8.89 1.04 -2.78
CA THR A 529 9.26 2.03 -1.74
C THR A 529 10.31 3.02 -2.23
N LEU A 530 10.27 4.24 -1.67
CA LEU A 530 11.27 5.26 -1.96
C LEU A 530 12.69 4.87 -1.57
N SER A 531 12.89 4.03 -0.55
CA SER A 531 14.21 3.50 -0.21
C SER A 531 14.82 2.69 -1.34
N ALA A 532 14.00 1.87 -2.03
CA ALA A 532 14.44 1.11 -3.19
C ALA A 532 14.71 2.05 -4.39
N ARG A 533 13.87 3.06 -4.59
CA ARG A 533 14.05 4.06 -5.66
C ARG A 533 15.29 4.95 -5.44
N GLN A 534 15.57 5.33 -4.21
CA GLN A 534 16.74 6.11 -3.83
C GLN A 534 18.01 5.28 -3.97
N ALA A 535 17.99 4.02 -3.51
CA ALA A 535 19.09 3.08 -3.73
C ALA A 535 19.35 2.82 -5.23
N ALA A 536 18.30 2.80 -6.06
CA ALA A 536 18.42 2.71 -7.51
C ALA A 536 19.08 3.95 -8.13
N LYS A 537 18.67 5.15 -7.70
CA LYS A 537 19.26 6.42 -8.15
C LYS A 537 20.73 6.52 -7.72
N GLU A 538 21.05 6.14 -6.49
CA GLU A 538 22.42 6.10 -5.95
C GLU A 538 23.31 5.06 -6.64
N ALA A 539 22.72 3.94 -7.09
CA ALA A 539 23.42 2.93 -7.88
C ALA A 539 23.65 3.36 -9.35
N GLY A 540 22.94 4.39 -9.83
CA GLY A 540 23.12 4.94 -11.18
C GLY A 540 22.13 4.42 -12.23
N PHE A 541 20.97 3.89 -11.83
CA PHE A 541 19.91 3.51 -12.79
C PHE A 541 19.27 4.75 -13.44
N ASP A 542 18.98 4.67 -14.74
CA ASP A 542 18.35 5.76 -15.49
C ASP A 542 16.82 5.81 -15.28
N ALA A 543 16.16 4.67 -15.06
CA ALA A 543 14.76 4.64 -14.65
C ALA A 543 14.41 3.46 -13.74
N PHE A 544 13.19 3.51 -13.21
CA PHE A 544 12.66 2.59 -12.22
C PHE A 544 11.24 2.18 -12.60
N LEU A 545 10.93 0.88 -12.58
CA LEU A 545 9.61 0.33 -12.87
C LEU A 545 9.21 -0.74 -11.84
N SER A 546 7.99 -0.61 -11.30
CA SER A 546 7.43 -1.57 -10.34
C SER A 546 6.81 -2.77 -11.05
N LYS A 547 7.04 -3.98 -10.52
CA LYS A 547 6.38 -5.21 -10.97
C LYS A 547 4.98 -5.35 -10.34
N PRO A 548 3.94 -5.79 -11.09
CA PRO A 548 3.96 -6.13 -12.51
C PRO A 548 3.97 -4.88 -13.41
N VAL A 549 4.78 -4.91 -14.47
CA VAL A 549 4.88 -3.79 -15.42
C VAL A 549 3.83 -3.93 -16.53
N ASP A 550 3.06 -2.86 -16.77
CA ASP A 550 2.16 -2.77 -17.92
C ASP A 550 2.93 -2.38 -19.19
N ALA A 551 2.52 -2.91 -20.35
CA ALA A 551 3.20 -2.65 -21.62
C ALA A 551 3.24 -1.15 -21.97
N SER A 552 2.20 -0.38 -21.65
CA SER A 552 2.17 1.06 -21.91
C SER A 552 3.23 1.81 -21.11
N THR A 553 3.37 1.47 -19.83
CA THR A 553 4.37 2.06 -18.92
C THR A 553 5.79 1.68 -19.34
N LEU A 554 6.00 0.42 -19.73
CA LEU A 554 7.30 -0.07 -20.20
C LEU A 554 7.76 0.70 -21.44
N PHE A 555 6.96 0.70 -22.51
CA PHE A 555 7.32 1.36 -23.76
C PHE A 555 7.42 2.89 -23.64
N GLY A 556 6.55 3.50 -22.84
CA GLY A 556 6.65 4.94 -22.55
C GLY A 556 7.96 5.30 -21.85
N THR A 557 8.41 4.46 -20.91
CA THR A 557 9.68 4.67 -20.20
C THR A 557 10.88 4.49 -21.14
N ILE A 558 10.86 3.46 -21.99
CA ILE A 558 11.93 3.21 -22.98
C ILE A 558 12.04 4.38 -23.97
N ALA A 559 10.92 4.84 -24.53
CA ALA A 559 10.92 5.94 -25.49
C ALA A 559 11.46 7.23 -24.87
N ASN A 560 11.02 7.57 -23.65
CA ASN A 560 11.50 8.76 -22.94
C ASN A 560 12.99 8.68 -22.61
N LEU A 561 13.48 7.53 -22.13
CA LEU A 561 14.90 7.33 -21.79
C LEU A 561 15.83 7.46 -22.98
N LEU A 562 15.39 7.00 -24.15
CA LEU A 562 16.19 7.02 -25.37
C LEU A 562 15.98 8.29 -26.19
N GLY A 563 15.19 9.26 -25.69
CA GLY A 563 14.88 10.51 -26.39
C GLY A 563 14.09 10.31 -27.68
N MET A 564 13.31 9.23 -27.77
CA MET A 564 12.48 8.94 -28.93
C MET A 564 11.16 9.72 -28.89
N PRO A 565 10.57 10.04 -30.05
CA PRO A 565 9.25 10.66 -30.12
C PRO A 565 8.20 9.84 -29.36
N SER A 566 7.24 10.49 -28.69
CA SER A 566 6.14 9.80 -28.00
C SER A 566 5.33 8.88 -28.94
N ALA A 567 5.31 9.19 -30.24
CA ALA A 567 4.72 8.35 -31.28
C ALA A 567 5.38 6.96 -31.40
N SER A 568 6.66 6.80 -31.01
CA SER A 568 7.34 5.50 -31.03
C SER A 568 6.79 4.55 -29.98
N ALA A 569 6.52 5.04 -28.76
CA ALA A 569 5.89 4.25 -27.71
C ALA A 569 4.47 3.81 -28.10
N GLU A 570 3.70 4.72 -28.70
CA GLU A 570 2.37 4.40 -29.26
C GLU A 570 2.47 3.39 -30.39
N HIS A 571 3.49 3.49 -31.26
CA HIS A 571 3.70 2.53 -32.35
C HIS A 571 4.04 1.13 -31.82
N TRP A 572 4.94 0.98 -30.86
CA TRP A 572 5.24 -0.31 -30.23
C TRP A 572 4.02 -0.87 -29.50
N LEU A 573 3.31 -0.03 -28.74
CA LEU A 573 2.09 -0.43 -28.07
C LEU A 573 1.03 -0.89 -29.08
N ASN A 574 0.88 -0.18 -30.20
CA ASN A 574 -0.03 -0.57 -31.28
C ASN A 574 0.45 -1.81 -32.05
N THR A 575 1.75 -2.08 -32.13
CA THR A 575 2.29 -3.30 -32.74
C THR A 575 2.02 -4.51 -31.86
N VAL A 576 2.22 -4.36 -30.55
CA VAL A 576 1.96 -5.39 -29.53
C VAL A 576 0.45 -5.61 -29.31
N MET A 577 -0.35 -4.55 -29.36
CA MET A 577 -1.80 -4.59 -29.12
C MET A 577 -2.63 -4.73 -30.40
N GLY A 578 -2.03 -4.55 -31.58
CA GLY A 578 -2.72 -4.28 -32.83
C GLY A 578 -2.05 -4.93 -34.04
N GLY A 579 -1.78 -6.23 -33.95
CA GLY A 579 -1.41 -7.10 -35.08
C GLY A 579 -2.40 -7.11 -36.27
N SER A 580 -3.42 -6.25 -36.31
CA SER A 580 -4.03 -5.76 -37.55
C SER A 580 -4.86 -4.51 -37.23
N ARG A 581 -4.38 -3.33 -37.64
CA ARG A 581 -5.17 -2.09 -37.86
C ARG A 581 -4.33 -0.96 -38.47
N SER A 582 -3.72 -1.21 -39.63
CA SER A 582 -3.40 -0.10 -40.54
C SER A 582 -4.65 0.24 -41.35
N SER A 583 -5.43 1.21 -40.89
CA SER A 583 -6.36 1.93 -41.75
C SER A 583 -5.57 2.97 -42.55
N PRO A 584 -5.52 2.92 -43.89
CA PRO A 584 -5.06 4.04 -44.68
C PRO A 584 -6.05 5.21 -44.56
N PRO A 585 -5.61 6.46 -44.80
CA PRO A 585 -6.45 7.63 -44.70
C PRO A 585 -7.68 7.51 -45.62
N ALA A 586 -8.82 7.94 -45.10
CA ALA A 586 -10.08 7.97 -45.82
C ALA A 586 -10.01 8.98 -46.97
N SER A 587 -9.66 8.51 -48.15
CA SER A 587 -9.94 9.19 -49.41
C SER A 587 -10.13 8.18 -50.53
N ALA A 588 -11.37 8.13 -51.01
CA ALA A 588 -11.82 7.71 -52.34
C ALA A 588 -11.55 6.27 -52.84
N GLU A 589 -12.66 5.64 -53.25
CA GLU A 589 -12.74 4.72 -54.40
C GLU A 589 -12.19 3.30 -54.24
N THR A 590 -13.00 2.42 -53.65
CA THR A 590 -13.76 1.34 -54.32
C THR A 590 -14.27 0.44 -53.21
N ARG A 591 -15.60 0.22 -53.12
CA ARG A 591 -16.16 -0.80 -52.20
C ARG A 591 -15.68 -2.17 -52.66
N ALA A 592 -14.47 -2.56 -52.26
CA ALA A 592 -14.01 -3.93 -52.36
C ALA A 592 -14.97 -4.77 -51.52
N VAL A 593 -15.76 -5.60 -52.20
CA VAL A 593 -16.81 -6.43 -51.59
C VAL A 593 -16.21 -7.45 -50.62
N LEU A 594 -14.97 -7.87 -50.88
CA LEU A 594 -14.08 -8.61 -49.98
C LEU A 594 -12.78 -7.84 -49.78
N ASP A 595 -12.32 -7.80 -48.54
CA ASP A 595 -11.02 -7.23 -48.21
C ASP A 595 -9.89 -8.19 -48.60
N ALA A 596 -9.12 -7.81 -49.63
CA ALA A 596 -7.98 -8.58 -50.10
C ALA A 596 -6.85 -8.69 -49.06
N ALA A 597 -6.77 -7.75 -48.09
CA ALA A 597 -5.80 -7.85 -47.00
C ALA A 597 -6.17 -8.97 -46.03
N THR A 598 -7.44 -9.04 -45.60
CA THR A 598 -7.95 -10.11 -44.74
C THR A 598 -7.80 -11.48 -45.38
N LEU A 599 -8.06 -11.62 -46.69
CA LEU A 599 -7.86 -12.88 -47.40
C LEU A 599 -6.38 -13.34 -47.39
N ARG A 600 -5.42 -12.41 -47.55
CA ARG A 600 -3.99 -12.73 -47.44
C ARG A 600 -3.58 -13.11 -46.02
N GLU A 601 -4.12 -12.44 -45.01
CA GLU A 601 -3.88 -12.80 -43.59
C GLU A 601 -4.42 -14.21 -43.28
N LEU A 602 -5.61 -14.56 -43.78
CA LEU A 602 -6.19 -15.90 -43.64
C LEU A 602 -5.37 -16.98 -44.36
N GLU A 603 -4.76 -16.65 -45.50
CA GLU A 603 -3.83 -17.55 -46.21
C GLU A 603 -2.55 -17.79 -45.41
N ILE A 604 -2.01 -16.76 -44.75
CA ILE A 604 -0.83 -16.87 -43.87
C ILE A 604 -1.17 -17.70 -42.62
N LEU A 605 -2.34 -17.49 -42.02
CA LEU A 605 -2.85 -18.27 -40.89
C LEU A 605 -3.06 -19.75 -41.21
N GLY A 606 -3.37 -20.07 -42.47
CA GLY A 606 -3.52 -21.44 -42.97
C GLY A 606 -2.23 -22.10 -43.44
N ALA A 607 -1.05 -21.53 -43.18
CA ALA A 607 0.24 -22.06 -43.63
C ALA A 607 0.42 -23.53 -43.19
N GLY A 608 0.31 -24.46 -44.14
CA GLY A 608 0.34 -25.91 -43.91
C GLY A 608 -0.88 -26.67 -44.44
N ASP A 609 -2.00 -25.99 -44.73
CA ASP A 609 -3.19 -26.60 -45.32
C ASP A 609 -3.72 -25.75 -46.49
N ALA A 610 -3.41 -26.19 -47.71
CA ALA A 610 -3.77 -25.51 -48.95
C ALA A 610 -5.29 -25.34 -49.15
N LEU A 611 -6.12 -26.09 -48.43
CA LEU A 611 -7.59 -26.05 -48.53
C LEU A 611 -8.27 -25.33 -47.36
N PHE A 612 -7.52 -24.85 -46.36
CA PHE A 612 -8.05 -24.19 -45.17
C PHE A 612 -8.97 -23.01 -45.51
N VAL A 613 -8.47 -22.04 -46.28
CA VAL A 613 -9.23 -20.85 -46.69
C VAL A 613 -10.46 -21.25 -47.53
N GLN A 614 -10.34 -22.27 -48.38
CA GLN A 614 -11.48 -22.75 -49.17
C GLN A 614 -12.60 -23.34 -48.30
N ARG A 615 -12.25 -24.14 -47.28
CA ARG A 615 -13.24 -24.68 -46.33
C ARG A 615 -13.87 -23.58 -45.49
N LEU A 616 -13.09 -22.61 -45.03
CA LEU A 616 -13.58 -21.48 -44.25
C LEU A 616 -14.58 -20.64 -45.05
N LEU A 617 -14.24 -20.28 -46.29
CA LEU A 617 -15.12 -19.51 -47.17
C LEU A 617 -16.40 -20.26 -47.54
N ARG A 618 -16.32 -21.58 -47.80
CA ARG A 618 -17.52 -22.40 -48.05
C ARG A 618 -18.43 -22.51 -46.82
N ASN A 619 -17.85 -22.69 -45.63
CA ASN A 619 -18.61 -22.73 -44.39
C ASN A 619 -19.30 -21.38 -44.14
N TYR A 620 -18.58 -20.26 -44.35
CA TYR A 620 -19.17 -18.93 -44.26
C TYR A 620 -20.38 -18.76 -45.20
N LEU A 621 -20.29 -19.20 -46.47
CA LEU A 621 -21.39 -19.11 -47.42
C LEU A 621 -22.61 -19.95 -47.02
N ARG A 622 -22.40 -21.09 -46.36
CA ARG A 622 -23.51 -21.89 -45.85
C ARG A 622 -24.14 -21.23 -44.63
N ASP A 623 -23.33 -20.97 -43.61
CA ASP A 623 -23.79 -20.53 -42.30
C ASP A 623 -24.41 -19.11 -42.35
N SER A 624 -23.84 -18.22 -43.18
CA SER A 624 -24.38 -16.87 -43.39
C SER A 624 -25.67 -16.88 -44.21
N GLY A 625 -25.82 -17.83 -45.14
CA GLY A 625 -27.08 -18.04 -45.86
C GLY A 625 -28.22 -18.42 -44.91
N GLU A 626 -27.98 -19.40 -44.04
CA GLU A 626 -28.95 -19.81 -43.03
C GLU A 626 -29.31 -18.68 -42.05
N LEU A 627 -28.33 -17.90 -41.61
CA LEU A 627 -28.57 -16.74 -40.76
C LEU A 627 -29.40 -15.67 -41.46
N LEU A 628 -29.16 -15.42 -42.75
CA LEU A 628 -29.90 -14.44 -43.52
C LEU A 628 -31.38 -14.84 -43.67
N ASP A 629 -31.66 -16.12 -43.91
CA ASP A 629 -33.03 -16.63 -43.98
C ASP A 629 -33.75 -16.50 -42.62
N ARG A 630 -33.04 -16.72 -41.50
CA ARG A 630 -33.60 -16.49 -40.15
C ARG A 630 -33.84 -15.02 -39.86
N ILE A 631 -32.96 -14.12 -40.32
CA ILE A 631 -33.15 -12.67 -40.21
C ILE A 631 -34.40 -12.22 -40.99
N GLU A 632 -34.58 -12.72 -42.21
CA GLU A 632 -35.77 -12.45 -43.02
C GLU A 632 -37.05 -12.91 -42.33
N HIS A 633 -37.05 -14.15 -41.81
CA HIS A 633 -38.18 -14.68 -41.06
C HIS A 633 -38.46 -13.85 -39.80
N ALA A 634 -37.43 -13.45 -39.06
CA ALA A 634 -37.57 -12.63 -37.85
C ALA A 634 -38.14 -11.22 -38.15
N VAL A 635 -37.76 -10.59 -39.28
CA VAL A 635 -38.41 -9.34 -39.73
C VAL A 635 -39.88 -9.57 -40.02
N GLN A 636 -40.21 -10.61 -40.80
CA GLN A 636 -41.59 -10.89 -41.24
C GLN A 636 -42.51 -11.17 -40.03
N GLN A 637 -42.00 -11.90 -39.04
CA GLN A 637 -42.71 -12.21 -37.79
C GLN A 637 -42.63 -11.09 -36.74
N LYS A 638 -41.99 -9.94 -37.05
CA LYS A 638 -41.79 -8.80 -36.15
C LYS A 638 -41.07 -9.16 -34.84
N GLN A 639 -40.22 -10.17 -34.87
CA GLN A 639 -39.43 -10.66 -33.73
C GLN A 639 -38.08 -9.92 -33.67
N TYR A 640 -38.11 -8.63 -33.30
CA TYR A 640 -36.92 -7.76 -33.37
C TYR A 640 -35.78 -8.14 -32.42
N GLY A 641 -36.07 -8.89 -31.34
CA GLY A 641 -35.03 -9.47 -30.47
C GLY A 641 -34.21 -10.54 -31.20
N ALA A 642 -34.88 -11.56 -31.72
CA ALA A 642 -34.24 -12.63 -32.49
C ALA A 642 -33.52 -12.10 -33.75
N LEU A 643 -34.11 -11.09 -34.40
CA LEU A 643 -33.47 -10.38 -35.51
C LEU A 643 -32.10 -9.79 -35.13
N ARG A 644 -32.00 -9.15 -33.96
CA ARG A 644 -30.73 -8.60 -33.48
C ARG A 644 -29.73 -9.69 -33.17
N ASP A 645 -30.15 -10.75 -32.50
CA ASP A 645 -29.27 -11.89 -32.19
C ASP A 645 -28.68 -12.51 -33.48
N HIS A 646 -29.51 -12.67 -34.51
CA HIS A 646 -29.05 -13.19 -35.81
C HIS A 646 -28.18 -12.18 -36.57
N CYS A 647 -28.47 -10.88 -36.54
CA CYS A 647 -27.61 -9.85 -37.11
C CYS A 647 -26.25 -9.76 -36.39
N HIS A 648 -26.23 -9.95 -35.07
CA HIS A 648 -25.02 -9.98 -34.27
C HIS A 648 -24.12 -11.17 -34.63
N ALA A 649 -24.71 -12.35 -34.79
CA ALA A 649 -24.00 -13.54 -35.27
C ALA A 649 -23.44 -13.35 -36.70
N LEU A 650 -24.24 -12.80 -37.61
CA LEU A 650 -23.83 -12.54 -38.99
C LEU A 650 -22.69 -11.51 -39.07
N LYS A 651 -22.68 -10.52 -38.18
CA LYS A 651 -21.59 -9.53 -38.06
C LYS A 651 -20.25 -10.19 -37.73
N GLY A 652 -20.24 -11.09 -36.75
CA GLY A 652 -19.03 -11.83 -36.34
C GLY A 652 -18.46 -12.65 -37.50
N ASN A 653 -19.32 -13.38 -38.20
CA ASN A 653 -18.93 -14.21 -39.34
C ASN A 653 -18.43 -13.38 -40.54
N SER A 654 -19.01 -12.20 -40.78
CA SER A 654 -18.66 -11.36 -41.93
C SER A 654 -17.32 -10.65 -41.74
N LEU A 655 -16.98 -10.30 -40.49
CA LEU A 655 -15.71 -9.65 -40.17
C LEU A 655 -14.52 -10.61 -40.33
N SER A 656 -14.66 -11.86 -39.90
CA SER A 656 -13.59 -12.86 -39.91
C SER A 656 -13.12 -13.23 -41.32
N ILE A 657 -13.96 -13.05 -42.34
CA ILE A 657 -13.64 -13.34 -43.74
C ILE A 657 -13.47 -12.08 -44.62
N GLY A 658 -13.55 -10.88 -44.02
CA GLY A 658 -13.37 -9.62 -44.73
C GLY A 658 -14.55 -9.17 -45.60
N ALA A 659 -15.77 -9.70 -45.40
CA ALA A 659 -16.99 -9.29 -46.09
C ALA A 659 -17.56 -7.97 -45.50
N ARG A 660 -16.82 -6.87 -45.69
CA ARG A 660 -17.07 -5.56 -45.07
C ARG A 660 -18.46 -4.97 -45.38
N GLY A 661 -18.99 -5.24 -46.58
CA GLY A 661 -20.34 -4.80 -46.97
C GLY A 661 -21.44 -5.45 -46.11
N VAL A 662 -21.36 -6.76 -45.92
CA VAL A 662 -22.30 -7.54 -45.10
C VAL A 662 -22.18 -7.13 -43.63
N PHE A 663 -20.95 -6.98 -43.13
CA PHE A 663 -20.68 -6.48 -41.77
C PHE A 663 -21.35 -5.11 -41.51
N GLY A 664 -21.09 -4.12 -42.37
CA GLY A 664 -21.59 -2.76 -42.16
C GLY A 664 -23.12 -2.69 -42.22
N ARG A 665 -23.74 -3.50 -43.08
CA ARG A 665 -25.21 -3.55 -43.18
C ARG A 665 -25.84 -4.27 -42.01
N ALA A 666 -25.26 -5.38 -41.53
CA ALA A 666 -25.71 -6.08 -40.34
C ALA A 666 -25.58 -5.19 -39.08
N GLU A 667 -24.50 -4.43 -38.96
CA GLU A 667 -24.31 -3.46 -37.86
C GLU A 667 -25.36 -2.34 -37.90
N THR A 668 -25.73 -1.87 -39.09
CA THR A 668 -26.78 -0.84 -39.24
C THR A 668 -28.14 -1.35 -38.75
N ILE A 669 -28.46 -2.63 -39.03
CA ILE A 669 -29.70 -3.26 -38.57
C ILE A 669 -29.68 -3.51 -37.06
N ASP A 670 -28.55 -3.97 -36.51
CA ASP A 670 -28.38 -4.23 -35.08
C ASP A 670 -28.57 -2.96 -34.22
N ARG A 671 -28.01 -1.83 -34.69
CA ARG A 671 -28.11 -0.52 -34.01
C ARG A 671 -29.45 0.19 -34.23
N ALA A 672 -30.28 -0.24 -35.16
CA ALA A 672 -31.54 0.43 -35.46
C ALA A 672 -32.53 0.30 -34.28
N GLY A 673 -33.22 1.40 -33.97
CA GLY A 673 -34.24 1.41 -32.91
C GLY A 673 -35.48 0.59 -33.27
N PRO A 674 -36.29 0.14 -32.29
CA PRO A 674 -37.49 -0.66 -32.55
C PRO A 674 -38.50 0.01 -33.50
N GLY A 675 -38.61 1.35 -33.44
CA GLY A 675 -39.46 2.13 -34.34
C GLY A 675 -38.95 2.16 -35.79
N GLU A 676 -37.63 2.21 -35.98
CA GLU A 676 -37.00 2.19 -37.31
C GLU A 676 -37.08 0.79 -37.93
N LEU A 677 -36.83 -0.26 -37.16
CA LEU A 677 -37.00 -1.65 -37.60
C LEU A 677 -38.44 -1.96 -38.02
N ARG A 678 -39.44 -1.35 -37.38
CA ARG A 678 -40.85 -1.52 -37.73
C ARG A 678 -41.22 -0.91 -39.09
N PHE A 679 -40.60 0.20 -39.48
CA PHE A 679 -40.92 0.91 -40.73
C PHE A 679 -39.97 0.52 -41.89
N ARG A 680 -38.69 0.27 -41.59
CA ARG A 680 -37.63 0.04 -42.58
C ARG A 680 -36.99 -1.35 -42.52
N GLY A 681 -37.35 -2.20 -41.56
CA GLY A 681 -36.70 -3.50 -41.34
C GLY A 681 -36.63 -4.37 -42.59
N SER A 682 -37.75 -4.53 -43.31
CA SER A 682 -37.78 -5.32 -44.55
C SER A 682 -36.91 -4.75 -45.67
N ALA A 683 -36.86 -3.41 -45.79
CA ALA A 683 -36.01 -2.75 -46.78
C ALA A 683 -34.52 -2.87 -46.41
N MET A 684 -34.18 -2.77 -45.13
CA MET A 684 -32.80 -2.92 -44.65
C MET A 684 -32.30 -4.35 -44.83
N VAL A 685 -33.14 -5.36 -44.57
CA VAL A 685 -32.80 -6.76 -44.82
C VAL A 685 -32.69 -7.08 -46.31
N GLY A 686 -33.52 -6.46 -47.15
CA GLY A 686 -33.35 -6.53 -48.61
C GLY A 686 -31.98 -6.03 -49.08
N LEU A 687 -31.48 -4.92 -48.51
CA LEU A 687 -30.13 -4.43 -48.79
C LEU A 687 -29.03 -5.35 -48.27
N LEU A 688 -29.23 -5.95 -47.08
CA LEU A 688 -28.32 -6.95 -46.53
C LEU A 688 -28.21 -8.18 -47.44
N ARG A 689 -29.33 -8.63 -48.04
CA ARG A 689 -29.33 -9.74 -49.01
C ARG A 689 -28.58 -9.38 -50.29
N THR A 690 -28.70 -8.14 -50.77
CA THR A 690 -27.91 -7.66 -51.92
C THR A 690 -26.41 -7.64 -51.61
N ASP A 691 -26.02 -7.12 -50.44
CA ASP A 691 -24.61 -7.09 -50.03
C ASP A 691 -24.05 -8.51 -49.83
N TYR A 692 -24.87 -9.44 -49.33
CA TYR A 692 -24.51 -10.86 -49.22
C TYR A 692 -24.37 -11.53 -50.59
N ALA A 693 -25.27 -11.27 -51.54
CA ALA A 693 -25.18 -11.81 -52.89
C ALA A 693 -23.90 -11.33 -53.60
N ALA A 694 -23.53 -10.06 -53.42
CA ALA A 694 -22.26 -9.53 -53.92
C ALA A 694 -21.06 -10.23 -53.27
N ALA A 695 -21.07 -10.41 -51.94
CA ALA A 695 -20.01 -11.12 -51.23
C ALA A 695 -19.90 -12.58 -51.69
N ARG A 696 -21.03 -13.26 -51.89
CA ARG A 696 -21.08 -14.62 -52.41
C ARG A 696 -20.45 -14.74 -53.79
N ALA A 697 -20.83 -13.87 -54.73
CA ALA A 697 -20.26 -13.88 -56.08
C ALA A 697 -18.73 -13.65 -56.06
N ALA A 698 -18.26 -12.74 -55.21
CA ALA A 698 -16.83 -12.47 -55.08
C ALA A 698 -16.05 -13.62 -54.41
N ILE A 699 -16.66 -14.32 -53.45
CA ILE A 699 -16.07 -15.53 -52.85
C ILE A 699 -16.03 -16.67 -53.87
N GLU A 700 -17.11 -16.89 -54.63
CA GLU A 700 -17.17 -17.92 -55.67
C GLU A 700 -16.15 -17.67 -56.80
N ASP A 701 -15.99 -16.41 -57.24
CA ASP A 701 -14.94 -15.99 -58.18
C ASP A 701 -13.54 -16.29 -57.62
N TYR A 702 -13.26 -15.89 -56.37
CA TYR A 702 -11.99 -16.18 -55.71
C TYR A 702 -11.70 -17.70 -55.61
N LEU A 703 -12.70 -18.51 -55.24
CA LEU A 703 -12.56 -19.97 -55.17
C LEU A 703 -12.31 -20.61 -56.55
N SER A 704 -12.94 -20.10 -57.61
CA SER A 704 -12.76 -20.59 -58.98
C SER A 704 -11.38 -20.23 -59.57
N ARG A 705 -10.89 -19.01 -59.34
CA ARG A 705 -9.55 -18.58 -59.76
C ARG A 705 -8.46 -19.46 -59.15
N ARG A 706 -8.60 -19.83 -57.87
CA ARG A 706 -7.65 -20.74 -57.20
C ARG A 706 -7.75 -22.19 -57.67
N GLN A 707 -8.93 -22.70 -58.03
CA GLN A 707 -9.04 -24.02 -58.66
C GLN A 707 -8.38 -24.10 -60.04
N THR A 708 -8.33 -22.97 -60.76
CA THR A 708 -7.69 -22.87 -62.06
C THR A 708 -6.17 -22.69 -61.95
N ALA A 709 -5.68 -22.06 -60.88
CA ALA A 709 -4.25 -21.90 -60.58
C ALA A 709 -3.60 -23.13 -59.91
N ALA A 710 -4.40 -24.08 -59.42
CA ALA A 710 -3.95 -25.34 -58.81
C ALA A 710 -4.01 -26.55 -59.76
N ARG A 711 -4.42 -26.34 -61.02
CA ARG A 711 -4.28 -27.28 -62.14
C ARG A 711 -3.15 -26.80 -63.03
#